data_AF-A0A9D3P4C8-F1
#
_entry.id   AF-A0A9D3P4C8-F1
#
_cell.length_a   1.000
_cell.length_b   1.000
_cell.length_c   1.000
_cell.angle_alpha   90.00
_cell.angle_beta   90.00
_cell.angle_gamma   90.00
#
_symmetry.space_group_name_H-M   'P 1'
#
loop_
_entity.id
_entity.type
_entity.pdbx_description
1 polymer ?
#
loop_
_entity_poly.entity_id
_entity_poly.type
_entity_poly.pdbx_seq_one_letter_code
_entity_poly.pdbx_strand_id
1 'polypeptide(L)'
;MLSTQAFGENGKMKEYHYTGPVEHKFSPYAYNGGTVLAVAGEDFSIVASDTRLSEGYSIHSRDSPKCYKLTDQTVIGCSGFHGDCLTLTKIIDARLKMYKHANNKTMTSGAIAAMLSTILYGRRFFPYYVYNIIGGLDEEGRGAVYSFDPVGSYQRDAYIAGGSASAMLQPLLDNQIGYKNMENVERLPLSQEKAIQLVKDVFISAAERDVYTGDALKICIITKEGIREENPDLTLYTATVASHIREVTLDVLTSDCGASYVILFGNGSKCLKLDEGLNQIDIEVTAEDGTTKKYHIELTKLSSTAAKLTDLTINAYDKLHPDFSSDVNEYSCMVSFDCHTVTVQPQVPDLNMKVEVNEGCSSDPVFLNAGDTVVTVTVLSPDGTNSQEVTETNWYKKYFSSAHKLEIETKHSVQAQSWEKRLQIATDKDDVDDLCNHAQSQIKLYKERLPKPGDMMLNETGQSPLHYLEQAAVHYATAVKFKPRNPNLHFQLGQTLEECYYATEMYDLKKKTESDATDLAKAQASGMQEEIWAICKLHGFLGIPTMEEQLKALDMEYHQLKDQGQSEKADYIQTLFIWLSKKAKMDTKAGDSDEENSLQRALQKYLDAWSLSPDNWGLNFHVGRLLLLQEKSKEALQHLQTALALKPSHPALRFYTGLALLQQDGTSVEKEKEATLFLHQGLEYVLGQYFNSHSQACKEKADAGYSLSIVNAQFLRGCLSLGVLLSKHTTLGQTMSSMLVYQNVALMAVKALSMCVGQGRVTQQLERVLLDAHFTSLKILLEQENIIKQAWITKRCQALSALIRLSCIDTWKDLLDMQLKVCELGVINTPCNSTALCLLGQAQLAQCDSDAGSESGQAALSNACLSFQASIMLEGLPVTGDPPEHLIKQKWWQEHLAKEKEKTEKQICIKEVKASGSFEHTGARRGIGKTAPAQGGTIAMAKTSAPSRGVKAVPGVARGVAPVKRNGKSTGKSNPKIQLPLGKSKQECSTQHTKPAAPLDEEHKISGATTPAALNLKSHAPRLGLARARARSPNSHQQACSLYQEVISMSPQVHDAYIELANLLVESDPQAAVEVYSRFPLKPVNEQTFDDAFITGEIVHILMKQELYEHPQLAPNLIAYGKVMGLSCIEKYIDILDKKFKTKLLKTIYAGIHNKSVEDEDLQEFFKFKCWI
;
A
#
# COMPACT_ATOMS: atom_id res chain seq x y z
N MET A 1 24.61 -7.96 -15.15
CA MET A 1 24.06 -7.27 -16.33
C MET A 1 24.41 -5.78 -16.26
N LEU A 2 24.95 -5.17 -17.32
CA LEU A 2 25.04 -3.70 -17.46
C LEU A 2 24.83 -3.28 -18.92
N SER A 3 23.56 -3.30 -19.37
CA SER A 3 23.17 -2.68 -20.64
C SER A 3 22.93 -1.18 -20.42
N THR A 4 23.82 -0.35 -20.98
CA THR A 4 23.67 1.11 -21.20
C THR A 4 23.03 1.92 -20.07
N GLN A 5 23.88 2.52 -19.21
CA GLN A 5 23.45 3.56 -18.28
C GLN A 5 23.02 4.82 -19.05
N ALA A 6 21.73 4.95 -19.35
CA ALA A 6 21.14 6.25 -19.67
C ALA A 6 21.20 7.13 -18.41
N PHE A 7 21.79 8.33 -18.52
CA PHE A 7 21.84 9.28 -17.41
C PHE A 7 20.43 9.78 -17.10
N GLY A 8 19.92 9.42 -15.91
CA GLY A 8 18.76 10.10 -15.33
C GLY A 8 19.17 11.49 -14.83
N GLU A 9 18.32 12.49 -15.07
CA GLU A 9 18.64 13.94 -14.98
C GLU A 9 19.20 14.42 -13.62
N ASN A 10 19.03 13.64 -12.54
CA ASN A 10 19.35 14.06 -11.16
C ASN A 10 20.51 13.28 -10.48
N GLY A 11 21.33 12.56 -11.24
CA GLY A 11 22.70 12.21 -10.84
C GLY A 11 22.93 11.35 -9.58
N LYS A 12 21.91 10.66 -9.05
CA LYS A 12 22.05 9.74 -7.90
C LYS A 12 22.01 8.27 -8.33
N MET A 13 22.78 7.42 -7.64
CA MET A 13 22.63 5.97 -7.74
C MET A 13 21.27 5.51 -7.20
N LYS A 14 20.78 4.38 -7.70
CA LYS A 14 19.66 3.62 -7.12
C LYS A 14 20.20 2.37 -6.43
N GLU A 15 19.57 1.98 -5.34
CA GLU A 15 19.75 0.65 -4.73
C GLU A 15 19.16 -0.43 -5.64
N TYR A 16 19.72 -1.64 -5.59
CA TYR A 16 19.34 -2.76 -6.44
C TYR A 16 18.53 -3.81 -5.68
N HIS A 17 17.22 -3.83 -5.92
CA HIS A 17 16.42 -5.06 -5.86
C HIS A 17 15.94 -5.40 -7.27
N TYR A 18 16.05 -6.66 -7.68
CA TYR A 18 15.77 -7.10 -9.05
C TYR A 18 14.84 -8.31 -9.04
N THR A 19 13.57 -8.07 -9.38
CA THR A 19 12.49 -9.08 -9.41
C THR A 19 11.98 -9.28 -10.84
N GLY A 20 12.89 -9.65 -11.74
CA GLY A 20 12.60 -9.92 -13.15
C GLY A 20 13.44 -11.06 -13.72
N PRO A 21 13.05 -11.66 -14.86
CA PRO A 21 13.73 -12.81 -15.45
C PRO A 21 15.17 -12.50 -15.83
N VAL A 22 16.08 -13.45 -15.56
CA VAL A 22 17.53 -13.26 -15.76
C VAL A 22 17.92 -13.57 -17.20
N GLU A 23 18.10 -12.51 -17.99
CA GLU A 23 18.67 -12.58 -19.34
C GLU A 23 20.18 -12.93 -19.30
N HIS A 24 20.55 -14.08 -19.86
CA HIS A 24 21.95 -14.51 -19.99
C HIS A 24 22.70 -13.69 -21.04
N LYS A 25 23.32 -12.58 -20.61
CA LYS A 25 24.22 -11.75 -21.42
C LYS A 25 25.58 -11.54 -20.75
N PHE A 26 26.63 -11.40 -21.56
CA PHE A 26 27.99 -11.21 -21.09
C PHE A 26 28.11 -10.05 -20.09
N SER A 27 28.84 -10.29 -19.00
CA SER A 27 29.20 -9.29 -17.99
C SER A 27 30.72 -9.11 -18.03
N PRO A 28 31.25 -7.90 -18.30
CA PRO A 28 32.69 -7.68 -18.37
C PRO A 28 33.39 -7.60 -17.01
N TYR A 29 32.63 -7.63 -15.91
CA TYR A 29 33.12 -7.57 -14.54
C TYR A 29 32.60 -8.76 -13.73
N ALA A 30 33.48 -9.27 -12.86
CA ALA A 30 33.18 -10.12 -11.71
C ALA A 30 33.64 -9.40 -10.42
N TYR A 31 33.19 -9.88 -9.26
CA TYR A 31 33.67 -9.40 -7.96
C TYR A 31 34.51 -10.50 -7.31
N ASN A 32 35.75 -10.17 -6.93
CA ASN A 32 36.70 -11.14 -6.38
C ASN A 32 37.00 -10.94 -4.88
N GLY A 33 36.24 -10.07 -4.21
CA GLY A 33 36.40 -9.78 -2.79
C GLY A 33 37.75 -9.13 -2.45
N GLY A 34 38.30 -9.56 -1.32
CA GLY A 34 39.51 -9.02 -0.73
C GLY A 34 39.28 -7.71 0.03
N THR A 35 40.03 -7.54 1.11
CA THR A 35 39.97 -6.41 2.02
C THR A 35 41.35 -5.76 2.13
N VAL A 36 41.39 -4.43 2.05
CA VAL A 36 42.59 -3.60 2.13
C VAL A 36 42.35 -2.52 3.17
N LEU A 37 43.34 -2.25 4.02
CA LEU A 37 43.27 -1.23 5.06
C LEU A 37 44.61 -0.47 5.11
N ALA A 38 44.57 0.83 5.35
CA ALA A 38 45.78 1.61 5.60
C ALA A 38 45.62 2.60 6.75
N VAL A 39 46.75 2.89 7.42
CA VAL A 39 46.87 3.81 8.55
C VAL A 39 48.11 4.70 8.35
N ALA A 40 47.97 5.99 8.67
CA ALA A 40 49.05 6.94 8.78
C ALA A 40 49.42 7.15 10.26
N GLY A 41 50.69 6.94 10.60
CA GLY A 41 51.30 7.38 11.86
C GLY A 41 52.09 8.67 11.68
N GLU A 42 52.74 9.13 12.75
CA GLU A 42 53.53 10.37 12.72
C GLU A 42 54.77 10.25 11.84
N ASP A 43 55.44 9.08 11.85
CA ASP A 43 56.68 8.78 11.11
C ASP A 43 56.63 7.47 10.30
N PHE A 44 55.48 6.78 10.30
CA PHE A 44 55.25 5.52 9.60
C PHE A 44 53.91 5.53 8.82
N SER A 45 53.74 4.58 7.90
CA SER A 45 52.42 4.20 7.38
C SER A 45 52.32 2.68 7.29
N ILE A 46 51.13 2.13 7.56
CA ILE A 46 50.83 0.70 7.40
C ILE A 46 49.83 0.55 6.26
N VAL A 47 50.07 -0.43 5.39
CA VAL A 47 49.09 -0.92 4.39
C VAL A 47 48.98 -2.43 4.55
N ALA A 48 47.79 -2.93 4.88
CA ALA A 48 47.53 -4.33 5.11
C ALA A 48 46.44 -4.87 4.17
N SER A 49 46.56 -6.13 3.76
CA SER A 49 45.51 -6.84 3.02
C SER A 49 45.44 -8.31 3.40
N ASP A 50 44.25 -8.89 3.30
CA ASP A 50 44.08 -10.33 3.27
C ASP A 50 44.69 -10.93 1.97
N THR A 51 44.68 -12.27 1.83
CA THR A 51 45.30 -12.98 0.70
C THR A 51 44.34 -13.87 -0.08
N ARG A 52 43.11 -14.08 0.38
CA ARG A 52 42.07 -14.85 -0.33
C ARG A 52 41.72 -14.24 -1.69
N LEU A 53 41.66 -15.05 -2.74
CA LEU A 53 41.12 -14.69 -4.04
C LEU A 53 39.95 -15.62 -4.37
N SER A 54 38.74 -15.08 -4.51
CA SER A 54 37.53 -15.86 -4.75
C SER A 54 36.74 -15.38 -5.96
N GLU A 55 35.74 -16.15 -6.37
CA GLU A 55 34.73 -15.77 -7.37
C GLU A 55 33.46 -16.60 -7.13
N GLY A 56 32.31 -15.93 -7.01
CA GLY A 56 31.06 -16.60 -6.63
C GLY A 56 31.20 -17.34 -5.31
N TYR A 57 31.07 -18.67 -5.34
CA TYR A 57 31.21 -19.56 -4.19
C TYR A 57 32.48 -20.43 -4.23
N SER A 58 33.51 -20.02 -4.98
CA SER A 58 34.79 -20.75 -5.09
C SER A 58 35.98 -19.86 -4.69
N ILE A 59 36.99 -20.48 -4.05
CA ILE A 59 38.28 -19.85 -3.76
C ILE A 59 39.26 -20.29 -4.85
N HIS A 60 39.77 -19.33 -5.62
CA HIS A 60 40.77 -19.54 -6.68
C HIS A 60 42.19 -19.66 -6.11
N SER A 61 42.52 -18.87 -5.09
CA SER A 61 43.79 -18.96 -4.35
C SER A 61 43.59 -18.53 -2.91
N ARG A 62 44.38 -19.11 -2.00
CA ARG A 62 44.54 -18.66 -0.61
C ARG A 62 45.74 -17.72 -0.41
N ASP A 63 46.65 -17.67 -1.40
CA ASP A 63 47.78 -16.73 -1.42
C ASP A 63 47.72 -15.87 -2.69
N SER A 64 47.23 -14.64 -2.51
CA SER A 64 47.11 -13.59 -3.53
C SER A 64 47.06 -12.22 -2.82
N PRO A 65 48.21 -11.70 -2.34
CA PRO A 65 48.26 -10.41 -1.64
C PRO A 65 47.81 -9.26 -2.54
N LYS A 66 47.12 -8.26 -1.95
CA LYS A 66 46.63 -7.07 -2.65
C LYS A 66 47.53 -5.85 -2.47
N CYS A 67 48.49 -5.91 -1.54
CA CYS A 67 49.53 -4.90 -1.35
C CYS A 67 50.69 -5.07 -2.34
N TYR A 68 50.89 -4.06 -3.21
CA TYR A 68 51.96 -3.98 -4.19
C TYR A 68 52.92 -2.83 -3.85
N LYS A 69 54.21 -3.12 -3.70
CA LYS A 69 55.25 -2.10 -3.53
C LYS A 69 55.43 -1.30 -4.82
N LEU A 70 55.30 0.03 -4.74
CA LEU A 70 55.49 0.95 -5.87
C LEU A 70 56.85 1.67 -5.83
N THR A 71 57.27 2.08 -4.63
CA THR A 71 58.57 2.69 -4.37
C THR A 71 59.10 2.17 -3.03
N ASP A 72 60.30 2.58 -2.62
CA ASP A 72 60.84 2.25 -1.30
C ASP A 72 60.12 2.96 -0.13
N GLN A 73 59.15 3.83 -0.41
CA GLN A 73 58.35 4.57 0.57
C GLN A 73 56.85 4.65 0.22
N THR A 74 56.36 3.81 -0.72
CA THR A 74 54.95 3.81 -1.17
C THR A 74 54.49 2.41 -1.55
N VAL A 75 53.33 2.01 -1.00
CA VAL A 75 52.59 0.77 -1.32
C VAL A 75 51.19 1.13 -1.79
N ILE A 76 50.67 0.39 -2.77
CA ILE A 76 49.25 0.46 -3.18
C ILE A 76 48.55 -0.85 -2.83
N GLY A 77 47.37 -0.77 -2.21
CA GLY A 77 46.46 -1.88 -2.04
C GLY A 77 45.29 -1.79 -3.02
N CYS A 78 45.00 -2.87 -3.75
CA CYS A 78 43.99 -2.90 -4.81
C CYS A 78 42.95 -4.04 -4.60
N SER A 79 41.69 -3.71 -4.34
CA SER A 79 40.58 -4.68 -4.17
C SER A 79 39.42 -4.46 -5.16
N GLY A 80 38.58 -5.47 -5.39
CA GLY A 80 37.50 -5.43 -6.38
C GLY A 80 37.63 -6.51 -7.45
N PHE A 81 37.66 -6.13 -8.74
CA PHE A 81 37.88 -7.04 -9.86
C PHE A 81 39.37 -7.27 -10.12
N HIS A 82 39.84 -8.50 -9.91
CA HIS A 82 41.27 -8.82 -9.93
C HIS A 82 41.93 -8.60 -11.31
N GLY A 83 41.19 -8.78 -12.41
CA GLY A 83 41.68 -8.53 -13.77
C GLY A 83 42.04 -7.05 -14.03
N ASP A 84 41.26 -6.12 -13.48
CA ASP A 84 41.59 -4.70 -13.52
C ASP A 84 42.74 -4.36 -12.54
N CYS A 85 42.81 -4.98 -11.34
CA CYS A 85 43.93 -4.79 -10.41
C CYS A 85 45.28 -5.11 -11.06
N LEU A 86 45.41 -6.29 -11.67
CA LEU A 86 46.65 -6.71 -12.37
C LEU A 86 47.01 -5.79 -13.54
N THR A 87 46.01 -5.20 -14.20
CA THR A 87 46.20 -4.27 -15.32
C THR A 87 46.68 -2.91 -14.82
N LEU A 88 46.02 -2.38 -13.78
CA LEU A 88 46.29 -1.07 -13.19
C LEU A 88 47.68 -1.01 -12.56
N THR A 89 48.08 -2.01 -11.77
CA THR A 89 49.42 -2.08 -11.15
C THR A 89 50.53 -2.05 -12.19
N LYS A 90 50.38 -2.75 -13.33
CA LYS A 90 51.37 -2.73 -14.43
C LYS A 90 51.46 -1.36 -15.13
N ILE A 91 50.34 -0.64 -15.26
CA ILE A 91 50.31 0.72 -15.83
C ILE A 91 51.01 1.72 -14.90
N ILE A 92 50.82 1.58 -13.58
CA ILE A 92 51.48 2.43 -12.58
C ILE A 92 52.99 2.19 -12.59
N ASP A 93 53.45 0.94 -12.51
CA ASP A 93 54.87 0.58 -12.57
C ASP A 93 55.57 1.10 -13.84
N ALA A 94 54.94 0.94 -15.01
CA ALA A 94 55.45 1.49 -16.26
C ALA A 94 55.61 3.02 -16.19
N ARG A 95 54.62 3.76 -15.66
CA ARG A 95 54.70 5.22 -15.51
C ARG A 95 55.72 5.67 -14.46
N LEU A 96 55.90 4.93 -13.37
CA LEU A 96 56.94 5.20 -12.36
C LEU A 96 58.34 5.12 -12.99
N LYS A 97 58.59 4.10 -13.81
CA LYS A 97 59.83 3.94 -14.58
C LYS A 97 60.04 5.08 -15.58
N MET A 98 58.99 5.42 -16.36
CA MET A 98 59.04 6.57 -17.29
C MET A 98 59.34 7.90 -16.57
N TYR A 99 58.68 8.16 -15.43
CA TYR A 99 58.92 9.36 -14.63
C TYR A 99 60.36 9.41 -14.12
N LYS A 100 60.89 8.28 -13.62
CA LYS A 100 62.27 8.19 -13.11
C LYS A 100 63.31 8.48 -14.19
N HIS A 101 63.10 7.98 -15.41
CA HIS A 101 63.98 8.29 -16.55
C HIS A 101 63.86 9.75 -17.04
N ALA A 102 62.67 10.35 -16.96
CA ALA A 102 62.46 11.74 -17.41
C ALA A 102 62.92 12.79 -16.38
N ASN A 103 62.88 12.48 -15.08
CA ASN A 103 63.11 13.45 -13.99
C ASN A 103 64.35 13.14 -13.12
N ASN A 104 65.03 12.02 -13.35
CA ASN A 104 66.15 11.50 -12.54
C ASN A 104 65.85 11.32 -11.03
N LYS A 105 64.57 11.29 -10.64
CA LYS A 105 64.11 11.04 -9.27
C LYS A 105 62.88 10.13 -9.25
N THR A 106 62.63 9.48 -8.12
CA THR A 106 61.37 8.75 -7.86
C THR A 106 60.19 9.71 -7.74
N MET A 107 58.97 9.19 -7.92
CA MET A 107 57.75 9.92 -7.57
C MET A 107 57.50 9.83 -6.07
N THR A 108 57.01 10.91 -5.46
CA THR A 108 56.58 10.94 -4.05
C THR A 108 55.12 10.54 -3.93
N SER A 109 54.69 10.06 -2.76
CA SER A 109 53.36 9.42 -2.57
C SER A 109 52.20 10.29 -3.06
N GLY A 110 52.24 11.60 -2.81
CA GLY A 110 51.23 12.55 -3.31
C GLY A 110 51.25 12.76 -4.83
N ALA A 111 52.41 12.67 -5.48
CA ALA A 111 52.53 12.72 -6.94
C ALA A 111 52.00 11.43 -7.60
N ILE A 112 52.20 10.27 -6.96
CA ILE A 112 51.62 8.99 -7.40
C ILE A 112 50.09 9.05 -7.26
N ALA A 113 49.58 9.60 -6.16
CA ALA A 113 48.15 9.79 -5.94
C ALA A 113 47.49 10.67 -7.02
N ALA A 114 48.07 11.84 -7.30
CA ALA A 114 47.61 12.73 -8.37
C ALA A 114 47.68 12.05 -9.76
N MET A 115 48.72 11.26 -10.03
CA MET A 115 48.81 10.48 -11.26
C MET A 115 47.71 9.42 -11.37
N LEU A 116 47.44 8.66 -10.30
CA LEU A 116 46.44 7.59 -10.28
C LEU A 116 45.03 8.12 -10.57
N SER A 117 44.67 9.26 -9.99
CA SER A 117 43.43 9.98 -10.30
C SER A 117 43.20 10.13 -11.82
N THR A 118 44.23 10.60 -12.55
CA THR A 118 44.15 10.76 -14.02
C THR A 118 44.09 9.44 -14.79
N ILE A 119 44.68 8.35 -14.26
CA ILE A 119 44.64 7.02 -14.89
C ILE A 119 43.24 6.42 -14.79
N LEU A 120 42.61 6.52 -13.62
CA LEU A 120 41.25 6.03 -13.37
C LEU A 120 40.23 6.85 -14.17
N TYR A 121 40.30 8.18 -14.10
CA TYR A 121 39.42 9.07 -14.87
C TYR A 121 39.59 8.91 -16.39
N GLY A 122 40.79 8.53 -16.86
CA GLY A 122 41.05 8.20 -18.26
C GLY A 122 40.20 7.06 -18.84
N ARG A 123 39.54 6.24 -17.99
CA ARG A 123 38.56 5.23 -18.40
C ARG A 123 37.13 5.51 -17.91
N ARG A 124 36.78 6.77 -17.59
CA ARG A 124 35.50 7.16 -16.93
C ARG A 124 34.21 6.50 -17.49
N PHE A 125 34.13 6.18 -18.78
CA PHE A 125 32.95 5.58 -19.42
C PHE A 125 32.97 4.04 -19.51
N PHE A 126 34.09 3.40 -19.19
CA PHE A 126 34.23 1.97 -18.96
C PHE A 126 35.29 1.77 -17.85
N PRO A 127 34.94 2.07 -16.59
CA PRO A 127 35.91 2.26 -15.50
C PRO A 127 36.64 0.96 -15.14
N TYR A 128 37.78 1.09 -14.46
CA TYR A 128 38.35 -0.02 -13.72
C TYR A 128 37.45 -0.31 -12.52
N TYR A 129 37.06 -1.56 -12.27
CA TYR A 129 36.29 -1.90 -11.07
C TYR A 129 37.22 -2.23 -9.89
N VAL A 130 37.99 -1.23 -9.45
CA VAL A 130 39.02 -1.35 -8.41
C VAL A 130 38.91 -0.21 -7.39
N TYR A 131 38.90 -0.57 -6.12
CA TYR A 131 39.10 0.35 -5.01
C TYR A 131 40.58 0.36 -4.65
N ASN A 132 41.20 1.54 -4.65
CA ASN A 132 42.64 1.69 -4.45
C ASN A 132 42.90 2.47 -3.16
N ILE A 133 43.90 2.03 -2.38
CA ILE A 133 44.41 2.76 -1.22
C ILE A 133 45.93 2.86 -1.38
N ILE A 134 46.46 4.07 -1.45
CA ILE A 134 47.90 4.32 -1.43
C ILE A 134 48.30 4.67 0.00
N GLY A 135 49.25 3.94 0.58
CA GLY A 135 49.93 4.31 1.82
C GLY A 135 51.41 4.53 1.59
N GLY A 136 52.01 5.44 2.35
CA GLY A 136 53.42 5.78 2.23
C GLY A 136 53.82 6.93 3.13
N LEU A 137 55.02 7.45 2.89
CA LEU A 137 55.48 8.70 3.51
C LEU A 137 55.29 9.89 2.56
N ASP A 138 55.10 11.09 3.12
CA ASP A 138 55.21 12.36 2.40
C ASP A 138 56.64 12.93 2.45
N GLU A 139 56.87 14.11 1.85
CA GLU A 139 58.21 14.74 1.76
C GLU A 139 58.75 15.26 3.11
N GLU A 140 57.91 15.36 4.13
CA GLU A 140 58.31 15.61 5.52
C GLU A 140 58.62 14.29 6.27
N GLY A 141 58.34 13.15 5.62
CA GLY A 141 58.51 11.82 6.18
C GLY A 141 57.45 11.46 7.21
N ARG A 142 56.22 11.98 7.05
CA ARG A 142 55.04 11.63 7.87
C ARG A 142 54.13 10.66 7.12
N GLY A 143 53.31 9.90 7.85
CA GLY A 143 52.36 8.96 7.26
C GLY A 143 51.35 9.66 6.35
N ALA A 144 51.17 9.14 5.14
CA ALA A 144 50.23 9.66 4.14
C ALA A 144 49.44 8.52 3.52
N VAL A 145 48.13 8.48 3.80
CA VAL A 145 47.17 7.55 3.19
C VAL A 145 46.26 8.31 2.24
N TYR A 146 46.03 7.77 1.05
CA TYR A 146 45.12 8.31 0.05
C TYR A 146 44.12 7.24 -0.41
N SER A 147 42.83 7.51 -0.22
CA SER A 147 41.71 6.66 -0.65
C SER A 147 41.22 7.06 -2.05
N PHE A 148 40.81 6.09 -2.87
CA PHE A 148 40.32 6.32 -4.23
C PHE A 148 38.97 5.65 -4.51
N ASP A 149 38.11 6.36 -5.23
CA ASP A 149 36.94 5.74 -5.88
C ASP A 149 37.31 5.14 -7.26
N PRO A 150 36.47 4.28 -7.85
CA PRO A 150 36.72 3.65 -9.16
C PRO A 150 36.75 4.61 -10.36
N VAL A 151 36.48 5.91 -10.19
CA VAL A 151 36.50 6.93 -11.26
C VAL A 151 37.62 7.97 -11.10
N GLY A 152 38.41 7.90 -10.02
CA GLY A 152 39.61 8.70 -9.80
C GLY A 152 39.46 9.88 -8.84
N SER A 153 38.35 9.99 -8.10
CA SER A 153 38.29 10.92 -6.96
C SER A 153 39.17 10.40 -5.82
N TYR A 154 39.84 11.30 -5.09
CA TYR A 154 40.70 10.94 -3.96
C TYR A 154 40.86 12.05 -2.93
N GLN A 155 41.19 11.68 -1.68
CA GLN A 155 41.54 12.59 -0.60
C GLN A 155 42.71 12.03 0.23
N ARG A 156 43.28 12.82 1.16
CA ARG A 156 44.26 12.34 2.16
C ARG A 156 43.54 12.04 3.46
N ASP A 157 43.66 10.81 3.94
CA ASP A 157 43.04 10.31 5.17
C ASP A 157 44.10 9.97 6.23
N ALA A 158 43.68 9.86 7.49
CA ALA A 158 44.50 9.33 8.58
C ALA A 158 44.44 7.78 8.64
N TYR A 159 43.29 7.20 8.28
CA TYR A 159 43.07 5.76 8.20
C TYR A 159 41.86 5.48 7.31
N ILE A 160 41.89 4.39 6.54
CA ILE A 160 40.78 3.99 5.65
C ILE A 160 40.77 2.48 5.44
N ALA A 161 39.58 1.89 5.32
CA ALA A 161 39.36 0.51 4.89
C ALA A 161 38.57 0.45 3.57
N GLY A 162 38.94 -0.47 2.67
CA GLY A 162 38.35 -0.69 1.35
C GLY A 162 38.29 -2.18 1.00
N GLY A 163 37.51 -2.54 -0.02
CA GLY A 163 37.17 -3.94 -0.30
C GLY A 163 35.94 -4.43 0.47
N SER A 164 35.80 -5.74 0.64
CA SER A 164 34.57 -6.36 1.19
C SER A 164 34.26 -5.95 2.63
N ALA A 165 35.20 -6.09 3.56
CA ALA A 165 34.98 -5.77 4.98
C ALA A 165 35.10 -4.27 5.33
N SER A 166 35.17 -3.37 4.33
CA SER A 166 35.31 -1.91 4.53
C SER A 166 34.32 -1.34 5.56
N ALA A 167 33.04 -1.74 5.44
CA ALA A 167 31.97 -1.28 6.34
C ALA A 167 32.06 -1.85 7.78
N MET A 168 32.76 -2.97 7.98
CA MET A 168 33.00 -3.55 9.31
C MET A 168 34.22 -2.90 9.99
N LEU A 169 35.26 -2.64 9.21
CA LEU A 169 36.54 -2.09 9.69
C LEU A 169 36.47 -0.59 10.00
N GLN A 170 35.85 0.20 9.13
CA GLN A 170 35.88 1.67 9.24
C GLN A 170 35.32 2.21 10.58
N PRO A 171 34.18 1.71 11.12
CA PRO A 171 33.66 2.18 12.42
C PRO A 171 34.60 1.87 13.60
N LEU A 172 35.35 0.77 13.53
CA LEU A 172 36.27 0.35 14.59
C LEU A 172 37.54 1.21 14.60
N LEU A 173 38.04 1.60 13.43
CA LEU A 173 39.12 2.60 13.29
C LEU A 173 38.66 3.99 13.75
N ASP A 174 37.43 4.38 13.40
CA ASP A 174 36.81 5.63 13.83
C ASP A 174 36.69 5.77 15.35
N ASN A 175 36.51 4.64 16.04
CA ASN A 175 36.51 4.56 17.49
C ASN A 175 37.95 4.55 18.06
N GLN A 176 38.81 3.62 17.63
CA GLN A 176 40.12 3.34 18.25
C GLN A 176 41.25 4.30 17.86
N ILE A 177 41.18 4.91 16.68
CA ILE A 177 42.14 5.90 16.17
C ILE A 177 41.50 7.29 16.10
N GLY A 178 40.23 7.37 15.69
CA GLY A 178 39.49 8.63 15.62
C GLY A 178 39.04 9.18 16.97
N TYR A 179 38.98 8.36 18.03
CA TYR A 179 38.43 8.69 19.35
C TYR A 179 37.02 9.32 19.26
N LYS A 180 36.24 8.95 18.23
CA LYS A 180 34.88 9.46 18.02
C LYS A 180 33.92 8.82 19.02
N ASN A 181 32.96 9.61 19.51
CA ASN A 181 31.95 9.19 20.49
C ASN A 181 32.52 8.69 21.84
N MET A 182 33.78 8.98 22.16
CA MET A 182 34.38 8.79 23.48
C MET A 182 34.42 10.11 24.26
N GLU A 183 34.04 10.08 25.54
CA GLU A 183 34.17 11.23 26.46
C GLU A 183 35.33 11.01 27.43
N ASN A 184 36.03 12.10 27.80
CA ASN A 184 37.12 12.11 28.80
C ASN A 184 38.36 11.23 28.46
N VAL A 185 38.58 10.89 27.18
CA VAL A 185 39.73 10.07 26.74
C VAL A 185 40.88 10.94 26.23
N GLU A 186 42.10 10.58 26.63
CA GLU A 186 43.34 11.24 26.20
C GLU A 186 43.71 10.85 24.75
N ARG A 187 43.98 11.86 23.91
CA ARG A 187 44.33 11.69 22.50
C ARG A 187 45.85 11.55 22.33
N LEU A 188 46.37 10.40 22.74
CA LEU A 188 47.76 10.04 22.52
C LEU A 188 48.04 9.76 21.02
N PRO A 189 49.23 10.10 20.49
CA PRO A 189 49.62 9.75 19.13
C PRO A 189 49.71 8.23 18.98
N LEU A 190 49.32 7.72 17.80
CA LEU A 190 49.29 6.28 17.54
C LEU A 190 50.72 5.74 17.33
N SER A 191 51.20 4.90 18.26
CA SER A 191 52.47 4.20 18.11
C SER A 191 52.41 3.08 17.06
N GLN A 192 53.55 2.79 16.42
CA GLN A 192 53.64 1.75 15.38
C GLN A 192 53.18 0.38 15.90
N GLU A 193 53.57 0.02 17.12
CA GLU A 193 53.22 -1.26 17.76
C GLU A 193 51.71 -1.38 18.00
N LYS A 194 51.07 -0.34 18.57
CA LYS A 194 49.62 -0.29 18.77
C LYS A 194 48.87 -0.33 17.45
N ALA A 195 49.39 0.33 16.40
CA ALA A 195 48.81 0.27 15.07
C ALA A 195 48.88 -1.16 14.47
N ILE A 196 50.00 -1.86 14.62
CA ILE A 196 50.17 -3.24 14.13
C ILE A 196 49.26 -4.22 14.88
N GLN A 197 49.12 -4.08 16.21
CA GLN A 197 48.16 -4.89 16.99
C GLN A 197 46.72 -4.62 16.53
N LEU A 198 46.30 -3.34 16.49
CA LEU A 198 44.96 -2.97 16.06
C LEU A 198 44.64 -3.51 14.65
N VAL A 199 45.60 -3.45 13.71
CA VAL A 199 45.45 -4.06 12.38
C VAL A 199 45.19 -5.56 12.46
N LYS A 200 45.94 -6.31 13.29
CA LYS A 200 45.73 -7.75 13.47
C LYS A 200 44.34 -8.03 14.08
N ASP A 201 43.97 -7.31 15.14
CA ASP A 201 42.70 -7.47 15.84
C ASP A 201 41.48 -7.22 14.94
N VAL A 202 41.51 -6.15 14.12
CA VAL A 202 40.38 -5.82 13.24
C VAL A 202 40.25 -6.79 12.06
N PHE A 203 41.35 -7.34 11.54
CA PHE A 203 41.30 -8.34 10.47
C PHE A 203 40.82 -9.71 10.98
N ILE A 204 41.19 -10.11 12.21
CA ILE A 204 40.59 -11.29 12.88
C ILE A 204 39.08 -11.08 13.00
N SER A 205 38.66 -9.93 13.55
CA SER A 205 37.24 -9.58 13.72
C SER A 205 36.45 -9.55 12.39
N ALA A 206 37.11 -9.21 11.28
CA ALA A 206 36.51 -9.22 9.94
C ALA A 206 36.42 -10.64 9.35
N ALA A 207 37.43 -11.50 9.53
CA ALA A 207 37.42 -12.87 8.99
C ALA A 207 36.27 -13.73 9.57
N GLU A 208 35.87 -13.47 10.82
CA GLU A 208 34.71 -14.10 11.49
C GLU A 208 33.34 -13.74 10.87
N ARG A 209 33.26 -12.69 10.03
CA ARG A 209 31.98 -12.11 9.56
C ARG A 209 31.91 -11.82 8.06
N ASP A 210 33.05 -11.61 7.39
CA ASP A 210 33.14 -11.43 5.94
C ASP A 210 33.80 -12.64 5.27
N VAL A 211 33.00 -13.43 4.57
CA VAL A 211 33.45 -14.63 3.84
C VAL A 211 34.55 -14.37 2.80
N TYR A 212 34.66 -13.14 2.31
CA TYR A 212 35.66 -12.71 1.33
C TYR A 212 37.03 -12.38 1.94
N THR A 213 37.13 -12.23 3.26
CA THR A 213 38.37 -11.92 3.98
C THR A 213 38.96 -13.17 4.63
N GLY A 214 40.26 -13.43 4.45
CA GLY A 214 40.97 -14.41 5.27
C GLY A 214 42.21 -15.04 4.64
N ASP A 215 42.44 -16.29 5.03
CA ASP A 215 43.61 -17.14 4.76
C ASP A 215 44.90 -16.64 5.44
N ALA A 216 45.55 -15.60 4.91
CA ALA A 216 46.70 -14.94 5.55
C ALA A 216 46.63 -13.41 5.41
N LEU A 217 47.28 -12.68 6.32
CA LEU A 217 47.24 -11.22 6.42
C LEU A 217 48.60 -10.61 6.10
N LYS A 218 48.78 -10.01 4.93
CA LYS A 218 50.03 -9.30 4.59
C LYS A 218 50.00 -7.87 5.13
N ILE A 219 50.94 -7.51 6.01
CA ILE A 219 51.09 -6.17 6.60
C ILE A 219 52.38 -5.52 6.08
N CYS A 220 52.26 -4.44 5.32
CA CYS A 220 53.40 -3.65 4.85
C CYS A 220 53.59 -2.43 5.76
N ILE A 221 54.68 -2.39 6.51
CA ILE A 221 55.06 -1.31 7.43
C ILE A 221 56.11 -0.43 6.72
N ILE A 222 55.78 0.82 6.47
CA ILE A 222 56.55 1.78 5.70
C ILE A 222 57.15 2.81 6.65
N THR A 223 58.48 2.88 6.75
CA THR A 223 59.21 3.85 7.57
C THR A 223 60.32 4.52 6.75
N LYS A 224 61.12 5.40 7.36
CA LYS A 224 62.19 6.14 6.66
C LYS A 224 63.33 5.24 6.18
N GLU A 225 63.50 4.11 6.87
CA GLU A 225 64.51 3.08 6.61
C GLU A 225 64.11 2.14 5.47
N GLY A 226 62.83 2.11 5.07
CA GLY A 226 62.29 1.31 3.98
C GLY A 226 60.94 0.69 4.29
N ILE A 227 60.64 -0.45 3.65
CA ILE A 227 59.40 -1.21 3.84
C ILE A 227 59.74 -2.56 4.46
N ARG A 228 59.15 -2.84 5.63
CA ARG A 228 59.14 -4.16 6.27
C ARG A 228 57.81 -4.83 5.95
N GLU A 229 57.86 -6.04 5.43
CA GLU A 229 56.66 -6.86 5.24
C GLU A 229 56.55 -7.83 6.42
N GLU A 230 55.61 -7.59 7.32
CA GLU A 230 55.15 -8.62 8.26
C GLU A 230 54.08 -9.45 7.53
N ASN A 231 54.43 -10.70 7.20
CA ASN A 231 53.44 -11.76 7.21
C ASN A 231 53.48 -12.35 8.64
N PRO A 232 52.60 -11.94 9.57
CA PRO A 232 52.46 -12.63 10.85
C PRO A 232 51.99 -14.05 10.57
N ASP A 233 52.94 -14.99 10.46
CA ASP A 233 52.61 -16.41 10.37
C ASP A 233 51.66 -16.76 11.50
N LEU A 234 50.52 -17.36 11.16
CA LEU A 234 49.66 -18.01 12.14
C LEU A 234 50.46 -19.17 12.73
N THR A 235 51.08 -18.92 13.89
CA THR A 235 51.72 -19.96 14.70
C THR A 235 50.71 -20.66 15.58
N LEU A 236 49.60 -20.00 15.93
CA LEU A 236 48.44 -20.58 16.59
C LEU A 236 47.48 -21.19 15.56
N TYR A 237 47.19 -22.48 15.69
CA TYR A 237 46.17 -23.20 14.95
C TYR A 237 45.16 -23.78 15.94
N THR A 238 43.87 -23.49 15.74
CA THR A 238 42.79 -24.12 16.50
C THR A 238 42.14 -25.22 15.67
N ALA A 239 41.82 -26.35 16.27
CA ALA A 239 40.96 -27.36 15.65
C ALA A 239 40.18 -28.16 16.70
N THR A 240 38.99 -28.62 16.33
CA THR A 240 38.10 -29.37 17.20
C THR A 240 37.93 -30.78 16.66
N VAL A 241 37.99 -31.79 17.54
CA VAL A 241 37.93 -33.21 17.15
C VAL A 241 36.88 -33.98 17.94
N ALA A 242 36.19 -34.87 17.24
CA ALA A 242 35.14 -35.75 17.76
C ALA A 242 35.62 -36.61 18.95
N SER A 243 34.73 -36.88 19.90
CA SER A 243 35.04 -37.59 21.15
C SER A 243 35.57 -39.01 20.93
N HIS A 244 35.09 -39.68 19.87
CA HIS A 244 35.54 -41.02 19.49
C HIS A 244 37.00 -41.05 19.01
N ILE A 245 37.58 -39.90 18.65
CA ILE A 245 38.99 -39.78 18.25
C ILE A 245 39.85 -39.87 19.52
N ARG A 246 40.53 -41.01 19.67
CA ARG A 246 41.40 -41.29 20.82
C ARG A 246 42.82 -40.77 20.63
N GLU A 247 43.24 -40.63 19.37
CA GLU A 247 44.59 -40.22 19.00
C GLU A 247 44.59 -39.49 17.64
N VAL A 248 45.48 -38.51 17.50
CA VAL A 248 45.69 -37.71 16.28
C VAL A 248 47.14 -37.82 15.84
N THR A 249 47.38 -38.03 14.54
CA THR A 249 48.73 -38.06 13.97
C THR A 249 49.08 -36.70 13.37
N LEU A 250 50.25 -36.16 13.74
CA LEU A 250 50.79 -34.90 13.22
C LEU A 250 51.89 -35.14 12.18
N ASP A 251 51.53 -34.98 10.91
CA ASP A 251 52.48 -34.92 9.80
C ASP A 251 52.94 -33.47 9.55
N VAL A 252 53.84 -33.02 10.42
CA VAL A 252 54.57 -31.77 10.27
C VAL A 252 55.50 -31.85 9.05
N LEU A 253 55.43 -30.85 8.20
CA LEU A 253 56.33 -30.64 7.06
C LEU A 253 57.07 -29.32 7.24
N THR A 254 58.39 -29.34 7.08
CA THR A 254 59.23 -28.13 7.05
C THR A 254 59.28 -27.55 5.64
N SER A 255 59.44 -26.23 5.52
CA SER A 255 59.61 -25.54 4.23
C SER A 255 60.98 -25.79 3.59
N ASP A 256 61.99 -26.15 4.40
CA ASP A 256 63.31 -26.59 3.96
C ASP A 256 63.59 -28.03 4.45
N CYS A 257 64.30 -28.79 3.63
CA CYS A 257 64.80 -30.12 3.94
C CYS A 257 65.95 -30.14 4.97
N GLY A 258 66.65 -29.02 5.18
CA GLY A 258 67.66 -28.86 6.24
C GLY A 258 67.09 -28.53 7.61
N ALA A 259 65.81 -28.13 7.69
CA ALA A 259 65.15 -27.83 8.96
C ALA A 259 64.63 -29.11 9.64
N SER A 260 64.65 -29.10 10.97
CA SER A 260 64.15 -30.18 11.83
C SER A 260 62.98 -29.69 12.69
N TYR A 261 62.23 -30.60 13.31
CA TYR A 261 61.15 -30.24 14.22
C TYR A 261 61.03 -31.21 15.41
N VAL A 262 60.50 -30.72 16.51
CA VAL A 262 60.21 -31.47 17.74
C VAL A 262 58.78 -31.15 18.19
N ILE A 263 57.96 -32.18 18.36
CA ILE A 263 56.66 -32.05 19.02
C ILE A 263 56.94 -32.10 20.53
N LEU A 264 56.55 -31.06 21.27
CA LEU A 264 56.83 -30.96 22.71
C LEU A 264 55.78 -31.68 23.58
N PHE A 265 54.62 -31.98 22.99
CA PHE A 265 53.57 -32.80 23.61
C PHE A 265 53.85 -34.30 23.46
N GLY A 266 53.28 -35.13 24.35
CA GLY A 266 53.24 -36.61 24.18
C GLY A 266 54.59 -37.31 23.96
N ASN A 267 55.66 -36.88 24.66
CA ASN A 267 57.02 -37.40 24.53
C ASN A 267 57.62 -37.34 23.10
N GLY A 268 57.16 -36.40 22.25
CA GLY A 268 57.64 -36.28 20.86
C GLY A 268 57.10 -37.33 19.89
N SER A 269 56.05 -38.07 20.29
CA SER A 269 55.33 -38.96 19.38
C SER A 269 54.63 -38.17 18.27
N LYS A 270 54.65 -38.68 17.02
CA LYS A 270 53.76 -38.18 15.95
C LYS A 270 52.29 -38.46 16.26
N CYS A 271 51.99 -39.58 16.92
CA CYS A 271 50.63 -39.95 17.31
C CYS A 271 50.39 -39.53 18.76
N LEU A 272 49.51 -38.56 18.96
CA LEU A 272 49.21 -37.96 20.26
C LEU A 272 47.85 -38.44 20.74
N LYS A 273 47.81 -39.03 21.94
CA LYS A 273 46.54 -39.32 22.62
C LYS A 273 45.93 -38.02 23.14
N LEU A 274 44.61 -37.94 23.05
CA LEU A 274 43.85 -36.74 23.44
C LEU A 274 42.92 -37.05 24.62
N ASP A 275 43.08 -36.26 25.68
CA ASP A 275 42.16 -36.20 26.81
C ASP A 275 40.93 -35.34 26.44
N GLU A 276 39.82 -35.46 27.18
CA GLU A 276 38.62 -34.65 26.89
C GLU A 276 38.83 -33.17 27.28
N GLY A 277 38.44 -32.24 26.40
CA GLY A 277 38.67 -30.81 26.55
C GLY A 277 39.84 -30.29 25.70
N LEU A 278 40.45 -29.18 26.14
CA LEU A 278 41.52 -28.49 25.42
C LEU A 278 42.86 -29.21 25.60
N ASN A 279 43.43 -29.72 24.50
CA ASN A 279 44.78 -30.28 24.42
C ASN A 279 45.69 -29.25 23.72
N GLN A 280 46.59 -28.60 24.45
CA GLN A 280 47.56 -27.66 23.89
C GLN A 280 48.83 -28.41 23.45
N ILE A 281 49.18 -28.31 22.17
CA ILE A 281 50.30 -29.03 21.56
C ILE A 281 51.28 -28.03 20.95
N ASP A 282 52.45 -27.90 21.57
CA ASP A 282 53.55 -27.10 21.04
C ASP A 282 54.42 -27.92 20.07
N ILE A 283 54.81 -27.30 18.96
CA ILE A 283 55.77 -27.82 17.98
C ILE A 283 56.88 -26.79 17.81
N GLU A 284 58.12 -27.18 18.07
CA GLU A 284 59.30 -26.34 17.87
C GLU A 284 60.05 -26.78 16.61
N VAL A 285 60.16 -25.88 15.63
CA VAL A 285 60.89 -26.08 14.38
C VAL A 285 62.24 -25.38 14.49
N THR A 286 63.33 -26.07 14.11
CA THR A 286 64.70 -25.57 14.16
C THR A 286 65.30 -25.57 12.75
N ALA A 287 65.71 -24.39 12.26
CA ALA A 287 66.37 -24.24 10.97
C ALA A 287 67.86 -24.63 11.03
N GLU A 288 68.51 -24.77 9.86
CA GLU A 288 69.92 -25.19 9.76
C GLU A 288 70.90 -24.20 10.42
N ASP A 289 70.54 -22.92 10.52
CA ASP A 289 71.31 -21.89 11.24
C ASP A 289 71.15 -21.94 12.78
N GLY A 290 70.32 -22.87 13.29
CA GLY A 290 70.03 -23.03 14.71
C GLY A 290 68.94 -22.12 15.26
N THR A 291 68.28 -21.29 14.41
CA THR A 291 67.12 -20.51 14.85
C THR A 291 65.90 -21.42 15.07
N THR A 292 65.14 -21.17 16.14
CA THR A 292 63.97 -21.96 16.53
C THR A 292 62.68 -21.13 16.47
N LYS A 293 61.57 -21.77 16.08
CA LYS A 293 60.24 -21.15 16.00
C LYS A 293 59.17 -22.10 16.55
N LYS A 294 58.26 -21.56 17.36
CA LYS A 294 57.18 -22.36 17.98
C LYS A 294 55.86 -22.14 17.27
N TYR A 295 55.14 -23.24 17.11
CA TYR A 295 53.77 -23.33 16.64
C TYR A 295 52.95 -23.97 17.77
N HIS A 296 51.74 -23.47 17.99
CA HIS A 296 50.81 -23.90 19.03
C HIS A 296 49.57 -24.45 18.35
N ILE A 297 49.22 -25.71 18.61
CA ILE A 297 47.97 -26.31 18.14
C ILE A 297 47.05 -26.52 19.34
N GLU A 298 45.91 -25.85 19.34
CA GLU A 298 44.85 -26.03 20.33
C GLU A 298 43.83 -27.04 19.80
N LEU A 299 44.02 -28.31 20.16
CA LEU A 299 43.09 -29.40 19.84
C LEU A 299 42.03 -29.54 20.93
N THR A 300 40.86 -28.97 20.69
CA THR A 300 39.70 -29.21 21.55
C THR A 300 39.08 -30.56 21.21
N LYS A 301 39.28 -31.56 22.06
CA LYS A 301 38.57 -32.83 21.97
C LYS A 301 37.26 -32.76 22.72
N LEU A 302 36.22 -33.26 22.08
CA LEU A 302 34.85 -33.23 22.59
C LEU A 302 34.60 -34.38 23.57
N SER A 303 33.67 -34.19 24.51
CA SER A 303 33.34 -35.22 25.51
C SER A 303 32.35 -36.23 24.96
N SER A 304 32.60 -37.52 25.24
CA SER A 304 31.74 -38.62 24.81
C SER A 304 30.41 -38.73 25.56
N THR A 305 30.26 -37.98 26.67
CA THR A 305 29.04 -37.97 27.52
C THR A 305 28.17 -36.73 27.34
N ALA A 306 28.64 -35.71 26.61
CA ALA A 306 27.97 -34.41 26.54
C ALA A 306 26.89 -34.36 25.44
N ALA A 307 25.61 -34.40 25.81
CA ALA A 307 24.49 -34.33 24.87
C ALA A 307 24.12 -32.88 24.48
N LYS A 308 25.11 -32.03 24.15
CA LYS A 308 24.92 -30.59 23.89
C LYS A 308 24.95 -30.22 22.40
N LEU A 309 24.16 -29.20 22.06
CA LEU A 309 24.28 -28.45 20.80
C LEU A 309 25.38 -27.37 20.90
N THR A 310 26.11 -27.15 19.81
CA THR A 310 27.01 -25.99 19.61
C THR A 310 26.34 -24.83 18.89
N ASP A 311 25.34 -25.13 18.05
CA ASP A 311 24.44 -24.13 17.47
C ASP A 311 23.06 -24.78 17.22
N LEU A 312 22.01 -23.97 17.16
CA LEU A 312 20.69 -24.38 16.72
C LEU A 312 20.19 -23.34 15.72
N THR A 313 20.46 -23.59 14.44
CA THR A 313 19.96 -22.72 13.37
C THR A 313 18.62 -23.22 12.86
N ILE A 314 17.79 -22.28 12.41
CA ILE A 314 16.54 -22.55 11.72
C ILE A 314 16.64 -21.80 10.39
N ASN A 315 16.28 -22.45 9.28
CA ASN A 315 16.18 -21.79 7.97
C ASN A 315 14.91 -20.91 7.90
N ALA A 316 14.87 -19.89 8.77
CA ALA A 316 13.82 -18.88 8.92
C ALA A 316 14.41 -17.46 8.80
N TYR A 317 13.54 -16.47 8.66
CA TYR A 317 13.95 -15.08 8.49
C TYR A 317 14.26 -14.35 9.81
N ASP A 318 13.73 -14.83 10.95
CA ASP A 318 14.05 -14.33 12.28
C ASP A 318 15.00 -15.28 13.02
N LYS A 319 15.64 -14.75 14.07
CA LYS A 319 16.50 -15.52 14.98
C LYS A 319 15.69 -16.35 15.97
N LEU A 320 16.35 -17.33 16.59
CA LEU A 320 15.91 -17.85 17.88
C LEU A 320 15.84 -16.72 18.92
N HIS A 321 14.82 -16.79 19.78
CA HIS A 321 14.67 -15.97 20.96
C HIS A 321 14.43 -16.88 22.20
N PRO A 322 15.32 -16.87 23.21
CA PRO A 322 16.57 -16.10 23.28
C PRO A 322 17.58 -16.49 22.19
N ASP A 323 18.58 -15.63 21.91
CA ASP A 323 19.74 -16.01 21.08
C ASP A 323 20.37 -17.31 21.63
N PHE A 324 20.89 -18.16 20.74
CA PHE A 324 21.33 -19.52 21.10
C PHE A 324 22.41 -19.55 22.20
N SER A 325 22.27 -20.48 23.14
CA SER A 325 23.21 -20.75 24.24
C SER A 325 23.17 -22.22 24.67
N SER A 326 24.32 -22.89 24.77
CA SER A 326 24.40 -24.33 25.08
C SER A 326 23.85 -24.77 26.46
N ASP A 327 23.38 -23.82 27.28
CA ASP A 327 22.76 -24.04 28.60
C ASP A 327 21.26 -23.71 28.63
N VAL A 328 20.65 -23.40 27.47
CA VAL A 328 19.21 -23.09 27.32
C VAL A 328 18.51 -24.19 26.51
N ASN A 329 17.37 -24.67 27.01
CA ASN A 329 16.63 -25.83 26.48
C ASN A 329 15.22 -25.47 25.93
N GLU A 330 14.84 -24.19 25.91
CA GLU A 330 13.58 -23.68 25.32
C GLU A 330 13.93 -22.55 24.36
N TYR A 331 13.46 -22.61 23.11
CA TYR A 331 13.74 -21.63 22.06
C TYR A 331 12.53 -21.34 21.19
N SER A 332 12.12 -20.07 21.15
CA SER A 332 11.06 -19.61 20.27
C SER A 332 11.65 -19.04 18.98
N CYS A 333 10.97 -19.25 17.85
CA CYS A 333 11.30 -18.59 16.58
C CYS A 333 10.00 -18.22 15.88
N MET A 334 9.85 -16.95 15.49
CA MET A 334 8.82 -16.60 14.53
C MET A 334 9.34 -16.92 13.12
N VAL A 335 8.46 -17.39 12.25
CA VAL A 335 8.79 -17.75 10.88
C VAL A 335 7.72 -17.11 10.00
N SER A 336 8.15 -16.40 8.95
CA SER A 336 7.20 -15.81 8.01
C SER A 336 6.36 -16.88 7.34
N PHE A 337 5.09 -16.58 7.08
CA PHE A 337 4.10 -17.59 6.74
C PHE A 337 4.26 -18.19 5.32
N ASP A 338 5.07 -17.57 4.47
CA ASP A 338 5.51 -18.18 3.20
C ASP A 338 6.35 -19.47 3.42
N CYS A 339 6.91 -19.65 4.62
CA CYS A 339 7.67 -20.84 4.98
C CYS A 339 6.75 -22.00 5.40
N HIS A 340 6.50 -22.93 4.48
CA HIS A 340 5.72 -24.16 4.75
C HIS A 340 6.56 -25.31 5.34
N THR A 341 7.89 -25.19 5.29
CA THR A 341 8.85 -26.19 5.77
C THR A 341 10.07 -25.50 6.35
N VAL A 342 10.33 -25.72 7.63
CA VAL A 342 11.58 -25.29 8.26
C VAL A 342 12.54 -26.48 8.29
N THR A 343 13.76 -26.31 7.80
CA THR A 343 14.86 -27.18 8.22
C THR A 343 15.39 -26.59 9.52
N VAL A 344 15.20 -27.30 10.63
CA VAL A 344 15.99 -27.05 11.84
C VAL A 344 17.35 -27.71 11.60
N GLN A 345 18.42 -26.93 11.72
CA GLN A 345 19.79 -27.39 11.54
C GLN A 345 20.49 -27.37 12.92
N PRO A 346 20.26 -28.39 13.76
CA PRO A 346 20.96 -28.54 15.01
C PRO A 346 22.42 -28.91 14.73
N GLN A 347 23.35 -28.03 15.09
CA GLN A 347 24.77 -28.34 15.01
C GLN A 347 25.21 -28.96 16.33
N VAL A 348 25.52 -30.25 16.28
CA VAL A 348 26.28 -30.93 17.33
C VAL A 348 27.78 -30.75 17.11
N PRO A 349 28.58 -30.67 18.18
CA PRO A 349 30.03 -30.57 18.06
C PRO A 349 30.65 -31.85 17.47
N ASP A 350 30.09 -33.02 17.75
CA ASP A 350 30.61 -34.34 17.33
C ASP A 350 29.72 -34.97 16.26
N LEU A 351 30.32 -35.39 15.14
CA LEU A 351 29.65 -36.10 14.04
C LEU A 351 29.02 -37.45 14.44
N ASN A 352 29.43 -38.01 15.59
CA ASN A 352 28.86 -39.24 16.15
C ASN A 352 27.73 -38.98 17.18
N MET A 353 27.41 -37.73 17.51
CA MET A 353 26.18 -37.43 18.26
C MET A 353 24.98 -37.69 17.36
N LYS A 354 24.06 -38.55 17.81
CA LYS A 354 22.81 -38.77 17.09
C LYS A 354 21.85 -37.63 17.42
N VAL A 355 21.49 -36.84 16.41
CA VAL A 355 20.43 -35.83 16.53
C VAL A 355 19.22 -36.26 15.74
N GLU A 356 18.08 -36.29 16.41
CA GLU A 356 16.77 -36.55 15.81
C GLU A 356 15.92 -35.30 15.92
N VAL A 357 15.15 -35.00 14.87
CA VAL A 357 14.22 -33.88 14.82
C VAL A 357 12.83 -34.46 14.61
N ASN A 358 11.97 -34.35 15.62
CA ASN A 358 10.65 -35.02 15.65
C ASN A 358 10.71 -36.53 15.32
N GLU A 359 11.64 -37.27 15.95
CA GLU A 359 11.91 -38.70 15.70
C GLU A 359 12.39 -39.05 14.26
N GLY A 360 12.59 -38.03 13.41
CA GLY A 360 13.10 -38.14 12.04
C GLY A 360 14.56 -37.70 11.87
N CYS A 361 15.04 -37.68 10.62
CA CYS A 361 16.42 -37.29 10.33
C CYS A 361 16.57 -35.76 10.38
N SER A 362 17.69 -35.25 10.89
CA SER A 362 17.93 -33.81 11.02
C SER A 362 18.07 -33.05 9.69
N SER A 363 18.18 -33.76 8.57
CA SER A 363 18.08 -33.19 7.21
C SER A 363 16.66 -32.95 6.73
N ASP A 364 15.67 -33.56 7.37
CA ASP A 364 14.31 -33.62 6.82
C ASP A 364 13.56 -32.30 7.07
N PRO A 365 12.82 -31.77 6.06
CA PRO A 365 12.07 -30.54 6.21
C PRO A 365 10.90 -30.74 7.19
N VAL A 366 10.95 -30.06 8.34
CA VAL A 366 9.86 -30.05 9.31
C VAL A 366 8.71 -29.23 8.74
N PHE A 367 7.63 -29.90 8.37
CA PHE A 367 6.43 -29.26 7.85
C PHE A 367 5.79 -28.38 8.93
N LEU A 368 5.80 -27.07 8.69
CA LEU A 368 5.16 -26.10 9.56
C LEU A 368 3.65 -26.15 9.30
N ASN A 369 2.89 -26.34 10.37
CA ASN A 369 1.46 -26.14 10.33
C ASN A 369 1.13 -24.65 10.51
N ALA A 370 -0.14 -24.29 10.36
CA ALA A 370 -0.60 -22.93 10.58
C ALA A 370 -0.46 -22.56 12.08
N GLY A 371 0.67 -21.95 12.43
CA GLY A 371 1.05 -21.52 13.78
C GLY A 371 2.14 -22.38 14.45
N ASP A 372 2.46 -22.03 15.70
CA ASP A 372 3.31 -22.76 16.65
C ASP A 372 3.28 -24.28 16.40
N THR A 373 4.35 -24.75 15.76
CA THR A 373 4.60 -26.15 15.45
C THR A 373 5.72 -26.57 16.39
N VAL A 374 5.42 -27.44 17.35
CA VAL A 374 6.44 -27.94 18.28
C VAL A 374 7.45 -28.77 17.49
N VAL A 375 8.72 -28.44 17.64
CA VAL A 375 9.84 -29.21 17.08
C VAL A 375 10.71 -29.69 18.22
N THR A 376 10.62 -30.97 18.54
CA THR A 376 11.50 -31.60 19.52
C THR A 376 12.82 -31.93 18.83
N VAL A 377 13.90 -31.34 19.33
CA VAL A 377 15.27 -31.75 18.97
C VAL A 377 15.79 -32.63 20.09
N THR A 378 16.08 -33.88 19.77
CA THR A 378 16.64 -34.87 20.70
C THR A 378 18.11 -35.06 20.36
N VAL A 379 18.99 -34.69 21.27
CA VAL A 379 20.44 -34.96 21.15
C VAL A 379 20.78 -36.15 22.05
N LEU A 380 21.36 -37.19 21.48
CA LEU A 380 21.99 -38.28 22.24
C LEU A 380 23.52 -38.12 22.23
N SER A 381 24.15 -38.33 23.38
CA SER A 381 25.61 -38.39 23.49
C SER A 381 26.20 -39.53 22.61
N PRO A 382 27.46 -39.44 22.16
CA PRO A 382 28.09 -40.46 21.31
C PRO A 382 28.15 -41.88 21.89
N ASP A 383 27.99 -42.02 23.21
CA ASP A 383 27.90 -43.29 23.93
C ASP A 383 26.46 -43.76 24.22
N GLY A 384 25.45 -42.94 23.91
CA GLY A 384 24.04 -43.18 24.17
C GLY A 384 23.62 -43.11 25.65
N THR A 385 24.47 -42.62 26.56
CA THR A 385 24.18 -42.59 28.01
C THR A 385 23.34 -41.40 28.46
N ASN A 386 23.43 -40.27 27.75
CA ASN A 386 22.69 -39.04 28.06
C ASN A 386 21.87 -38.60 26.85
N SER A 387 20.61 -38.22 27.09
CA SER A 387 19.70 -37.63 26.10
C SER A 387 19.19 -36.27 26.60
N GLN A 388 19.30 -35.24 25.76
CA GLN A 388 18.79 -33.90 26.05
C GLN A 388 17.66 -33.56 25.07
N GLU A 389 16.46 -33.35 25.61
CA GLU A 389 15.28 -32.91 24.85
C GLU A 389 15.16 -31.37 24.94
N VAL A 390 14.96 -30.73 23.79
CA VAL A 390 14.66 -29.29 23.66
C VAL A 390 13.18 -29.15 23.34
N THR A 391 12.40 -28.49 24.22
CA THR A 391 10.94 -28.39 24.10
C THR A 391 10.39 -27.05 24.62
N GLU A 392 9.68 -26.30 23.78
CA GLU A 392 8.81 -25.21 24.22
C GLU A 392 7.38 -25.71 24.56
N THR A 393 6.53 -25.02 25.32
CA THR A 393 6.64 -23.68 25.93
C THR A 393 6.31 -23.71 27.43
N ASN A 394 7.07 -22.96 28.25
CA ASN A 394 6.57 -22.51 29.56
C ASN A 394 5.85 -21.15 29.56
N TRP A 395 6.04 -20.30 28.54
CA TRP A 395 5.41 -18.96 28.49
C TRP A 395 3.87 -19.02 28.51
N TYR A 396 3.31 -19.94 27.72
CA TYR A 396 1.87 -20.20 27.62
C TYR A 396 1.26 -20.62 28.97
N LYS A 397 1.91 -21.57 29.68
CA LYS A 397 1.51 -21.99 31.02
C LYS A 397 1.60 -20.82 32.01
N LYS A 398 2.61 -19.96 31.90
CA LYS A 398 2.83 -18.83 32.81
C LYS A 398 1.75 -17.75 32.66
N TYR A 399 1.36 -17.40 31.43
CA TYR A 399 0.33 -16.38 31.17
C TYR A 399 -1.08 -16.85 31.62
N PHE A 400 -1.40 -18.14 31.43
CA PHE A 400 -2.70 -18.71 31.85
C PHE A 400 -2.71 -19.27 33.29
N SER A 401 -1.57 -19.34 33.99
CA SER A 401 -1.51 -19.83 35.39
C SER A 401 -2.31 -18.98 36.39
N SER A 402 -2.58 -17.71 36.05
CA SER A 402 -3.42 -16.78 36.81
C SER A 402 -4.89 -16.78 36.37
N ALA A 403 -5.23 -17.42 35.25
CA ALA A 403 -6.56 -17.45 34.67
C ALA A 403 -7.26 -18.79 34.99
N HIS A 404 -7.77 -18.93 36.22
CA HIS A 404 -8.73 -20.00 36.53
C HIS A 404 -9.93 -19.89 35.57
N LYS A 405 -10.26 -21.01 34.89
CA LYS A 405 -11.40 -21.25 33.99
C LYS A 405 -12.20 -19.99 33.62
N LEU A 406 -11.99 -19.49 32.40
CA LEU A 406 -12.89 -18.51 31.78
C LEU A 406 -14.34 -19.05 31.81
N GLU A 407 -15.16 -18.52 32.72
CA GLU A 407 -16.59 -18.82 32.73
C GLU A 407 -17.24 -18.08 31.56
N ILE A 408 -17.59 -18.83 30.52
CA ILE A 408 -18.31 -18.29 29.36
C ILE A 408 -19.73 -17.93 29.82
N GLU A 409 -20.10 -16.66 29.70
CA GLU A 409 -21.38 -16.14 30.21
C GLU A 409 -22.60 -16.60 29.39
N THR A 410 -22.39 -17.03 28.14
CA THR A 410 -23.46 -17.43 27.21
C THR A 410 -24.13 -18.74 27.62
N LYS A 411 -25.35 -18.65 28.15
CA LYS A 411 -26.18 -19.82 28.55
C LYS A 411 -27.08 -20.24 27.40
N HIS A 412 -26.62 -21.17 26.57
CA HIS A 412 -27.40 -21.76 25.46
C HIS A 412 -27.92 -23.16 25.80
N SER A 413 -29.04 -23.54 25.19
CA SER A 413 -29.63 -24.89 25.28
C SER A 413 -30.21 -25.29 23.92
N VAL A 414 -29.90 -26.50 23.42
CA VAL A 414 -30.47 -27.00 22.16
C VAL A 414 -31.99 -27.04 22.21
N GLN A 415 -32.65 -26.36 21.26
CA GLN A 415 -34.11 -26.31 21.13
C GLN A 415 -34.53 -26.49 19.67
N ALA A 416 -35.48 -27.39 19.41
CA ALA A 416 -35.92 -27.74 18.06
C ALA A 416 -36.85 -26.67 17.46
N GLN A 417 -36.34 -25.88 16.50
CA GLN A 417 -36.96 -24.63 16.08
C GLN A 417 -38.14 -24.78 15.11
N SER A 418 -38.94 -23.71 14.97
CA SER A 418 -40.10 -23.72 14.07
C SER A 418 -39.69 -23.81 12.60
N TRP A 419 -38.60 -23.14 12.20
CA TRP A 419 -38.07 -23.15 10.84
C TRP A 419 -37.37 -24.47 10.50
N GLU A 420 -36.62 -25.02 11.44
CA GLU A 420 -35.93 -26.31 11.32
C GLU A 420 -36.91 -27.44 11.01
N LYS A 421 -38.07 -27.44 11.69
CA LYS A 421 -39.19 -28.38 11.42
C LYS A 421 -39.83 -28.19 10.04
N ARG A 422 -39.75 -27.00 9.42
CA ARG A 422 -40.22 -26.75 8.04
C ARG A 422 -39.26 -27.29 6.98
N LEU A 423 -37.99 -27.52 7.33
CA LEU A 423 -36.96 -28.09 6.45
C LEU A 423 -36.88 -29.63 6.52
N GLN A 424 -37.61 -30.27 7.44
CA GLN A 424 -37.54 -31.72 7.66
C GLN A 424 -38.49 -32.48 6.73
N ILE A 425 -37.94 -33.32 5.84
CA ILE A 425 -38.76 -34.19 4.97
C ILE A 425 -39.22 -35.44 5.74
N ALA A 426 -40.37 -36.00 5.36
CA ALA A 426 -40.79 -37.35 5.72
C ALA A 426 -40.14 -38.36 4.76
N THR A 427 -39.23 -39.18 5.27
CA THR A 427 -38.49 -40.20 4.50
C THR A 427 -38.65 -41.56 5.18
N ASP A 428 -38.91 -42.62 4.40
CA ASP A 428 -39.07 -44.00 4.90
C ASP A 428 -37.72 -44.70 5.19
N LYS A 429 -36.65 -43.91 5.38
CA LYS A 429 -35.28 -44.35 5.67
C LYS A 429 -34.72 -43.52 6.82
N ASP A 430 -34.38 -44.19 7.92
CA ASP A 430 -33.80 -43.56 9.11
C ASP A 430 -32.27 -43.42 9.05
N ASP A 431 -31.65 -43.68 7.89
CA ASP A 431 -30.19 -43.66 7.74
C ASP A 431 -29.66 -42.22 7.58
N VAL A 432 -29.02 -41.75 8.64
CA VAL A 432 -28.40 -40.42 8.73
C VAL A 432 -27.17 -40.29 7.84
N ASP A 433 -26.46 -41.37 7.59
CA ASP A 433 -25.19 -41.32 6.88
C ASP A 433 -25.49 -41.26 5.36
N ASP A 434 -26.55 -41.96 4.92
CA ASP A 434 -27.23 -41.76 3.62
C ASP A 434 -27.65 -40.28 3.44
N LEU A 435 -28.31 -39.66 4.43
CA LEU A 435 -28.73 -38.26 4.37
C LEU A 435 -27.54 -37.27 4.27
N CYS A 436 -26.44 -37.55 4.99
CA CYS A 436 -25.22 -36.73 4.90
C CYS A 436 -24.56 -36.84 3.52
N ASN A 437 -24.50 -38.04 2.94
CA ASN A 437 -23.97 -38.27 1.59
C ASN A 437 -24.78 -37.51 0.51
N HIS A 438 -26.11 -37.47 0.66
CA HIS A 438 -26.97 -36.65 -0.21
C HIS A 438 -26.69 -35.16 -0.03
N ALA A 439 -26.61 -34.65 1.21
CA ALA A 439 -26.30 -33.23 1.48
C ALA A 439 -24.96 -32.79 0.85
N GLN A 440 -23.90 -33.58 1.02
CA GLN A 440 -22.58 -33.33 0.43
C GLN A 440 -22.62 -33.36 -1.11
N SER A 441 -23.41 -34.27 -1.69
CA SER A 441 -23.60 -34.33 -3.15
C SER A 441 -24.26 -33.06 -3.71
N GLN A 442 -25.24 -32.50 -3.00
CA GLN A 442 -25.85 -31.22 -3.40
C GLN A 442 -24.89 -30.04 -3.24
N ILE A 443 -24.10 -29.98 -2.16
CA ILE A 443 -23.06 -28.94 -1.98
C ILE A 443 -22.02 -28.99 -3.12
N LYS A 444 -21.65 -30.20 -3.59
CA LYS A 444 -20.79 -30.35 -4.76
C LYS A 444 -21.44 -29.82 -6.04
N LEU A 445 -22.70 -30.16 -6.31
CA LEU A 445 -23.45 -29.67 -7.48
C LEU A 445 -23.64 -28.14 -7.47
N TYR A 446 -23.78 -27.53 -6.29
CA TYR A 446 -23.74 -26.07 -6.12
C TYR A 446 -22.41 -25.48 -6.60
N LYS A 447 -21.26 -25.99 -6.11
CA LYS A 447 -19.93 -25.47 -6.48
C LYS A 447 -19.62 -25.64 -7.96
N GLU A 448 -20.08 -26.73 -8.58
CA GLU A 448 -19.93 -26.98 -10.02
C GLU A 448 -20.77 -26.04 -10.91
N ARG A 449 -21.79 -25.37 -10.34
CA ARG A 449 -22.77 -24.52 -11.06
C ARG A 449 -22.74 -23.04 -10.64
N LEU A 450 -21.72 -22.59 -9.91
CA LEU A 450 -21.57 -21.17 -9.57
C LEU A 450 -21.26 -20.32 -10.83
N PRO A 451 -21.91 -19.14 -10.99
CA PRO A 451 -21.62 -18.23 -12.11
C PRO A 451 -20.17 -17.72 -12.07
N LYS A 452 -19.52 -17.58 -13.23
CA LYS A 452 -18.16 -17.02 -13.34
C LYS A 452 -18.21 -15.57 -13.83
N PRO A 453 -17.21 -14.74 -13.48
CA PRO A 453 -17.13 -13.36 -13.98
C PRO A 453 -17.10 -13.31 -15.50
N GLY A 454 -18.16 -12.75 -16.10
CA GLY A 454 -18.35 -12.65 -17.56
C GLY A 454 -19.42 -13.59 -18.14
N ASP A 455 -19.95 -14.55 -17.37
CA ASP A 455 -21.11 -15.33 -17.79
C ASP A 455 -22.37 -14.45 -17.82
N MET A 456 -23.16 -14.52 -18.90
CA MET A 456 -24.52 -13.97 -18.88
C MET A 456 -25.41 -14.83 -17.97
N MET A 457 -26.23 -14.20 -17.13
CA MET A 457 -27.17 -14.86 -16.20
C MET A 457 -28.41 -15.47 -16.90
N LEU A 458 -28.20 -16.12 -18.05
CA LEU A 458 -29.22 -16.85 -18.81
C LEU A 458 -29.49 -18.20 -18.14
N ASN A 459 -30.62 -18.30 -17.46
CA ASN A 459 -31.07 -19.51 -16.77
C ASN A 459 -31.63 -20.57 -17.75
N GLU A 460 -30.84 -20.99 -18.74
CA GLU A 460 -31.25 -21.94 -19.80
C GLU A 460 -31.80 -23.28 -19.23
N THR A 461 -31.33 -23.70 -18.06
CA THR A 461 -31.78 -24.93 -17.37
C THR A 461 -32.61 -24.70 -16.10
N GLY A 462 -33.28 -23.54 -15.98
CA GLY A 462 -34.42 -23.31 -15.08
C GLY A 462 -34.19 -23.20 -13.56
N GLN A 463 -33.28 -23.99 -12.97
CA GLN A 463 -33.00 -24.06 -11.53
C GLN A 463 -31.81 -23.16 -11.13
N SER A 464 -31.98 -22.38 -10.06
CA SER A 464 -30.92 -21.54 -9.47
C SER A 464 -29.90 -22.41 -8.69
N PRO A 465 -28.58 -22.10 -8.72
CA PRO A 465 -27.59 -22.79 -7.90
C PRO A 465 -27.88 -22.80 -6.39
N LEU A 466 -28.57 -21.78 -5.87
CA LEU A 466 -29.00 -21.70 -4.46
C LEU A 466 -29.89 -22.89 -4.06
N HIS A 467 -30.66 -23.46 -5.01
CA HIS A 467 -31.56 -24.58 -4.77
C HIS A 467 -30.83 -25.82 -4.24
N TYR A 468 -29.58 -26.05 -4.65
CA TYR A 468 -28.78 -27.19 -4.18
C TYR A 468 -28.34 -27.01 -2.71
N LEU A 469 -28.05 -25.78 -2.28
CA LEU A 469 -27.79 -25.48 -0.87
C LEU A 469 -29.07 -25.61 -0.01
N GLU A 470 -30.23 -25.20 -0.53
CA GLU A 470 -31.51 -25.42 0.15
C GLU A 470 -31.79 -26.93 0.34
N GLN A 471 -31.54 -27.76 -0.68
CA GLN A 471 -31.63 -29.22 -0.56
C GLN A 471 -30.62 -29.80 0.45
N ALA A 472 -29.38 -29.30 0.47
CA ALA A 472 -28.39 -29.73 1.47
C ALA A 472 -28.81 -29.38 2.91
N ALA A 473 -29.35 -28.18 3.14
CA ALA A 473 -29.86 -27.75 4.44
C ALA A 473 -31.07 -28.60 4.88
N VAL A 474 -31.95 -28.97 3.95
CA VAL A 474 -33.07 -29.90 4.16
C VAL A 474 -32.59 -31.29 4.57
N HIS A 475 -31.59 -31.85 3.88
CA HIS A 475 -31.01 -33.15 4.24
C HIS A 475 -30.35 -33.12 5.63
N TYR A 476 -29.56 -32.08 5.95
CA TYR A 476 -28.95 -31.95 7.28
C TYR A 476 -29.98 -31.67 8.39
N ALA A 477 -31.01 -30.85 8.17
CA ALA A 477 -32.10 -30.66 9.14
C ALA A 477 -32.89 -31.96 9.40
N THR A 478 -33.03 -32.80 8.37
CA THR A 478 -33.61 -34.15 8.48
C THR A 478 -32.67 -35.11 9.22
N ALA A 479 -31.35 -35.03 9.03
CA ALA A 479 -30.38 -35.79 9.82
C ALA A 479 -30.37 -35.41 11.31
N VAL A 480 -30.46 -34.10 11.63
CA VAL A 480 -30.55 -33.58 13.01
C VAL A 480 -31.80 -34.12 13.72
N LYS A 481 -32.93 -34.27 13.02
CA LYS A 481 -34.16 -34.89 13.55
C LYS A 481 -33.92 -36.29 14.13
N PHE A 482 -33.08 -37.10 13.46
CA PHE A 482 -32.80 -38.49 13.84
C PHE A 482 -31.68 -38.62 14.89
N LYS A 483 -30.61 -37.81 14.82
CA LYS A 483 -29.50 -37.80 15.80
C LYS A 483 -29.30 -36.40 16.44
N PRO A 484 -30.29 -35.86 17.20
CA PRO A 484 -30.29 -34.44 17.63
C PRO A 484 -29.22 -34.06 18.67
N ARG A 485 -28.55 -35.05 19.28
CA ARG A 485 -27.40 -34.84 20.19
C ARG A 485 -26.04 -34.91 19.49
N ASN A 486 -25.99 -35.04 18.17
CA ASN A 486 -24.72 -35.05 17.43
C ASN A 486 -24.28 -33.61 17.07
N PRO A 487 -23.21 -33.06 17.68
CA PRO A 487 -22.77 -31.69 17.42
C PRO A 487 -22.33 -31.47 15.96
N ASN A 488 -21.84 -32.51 15.27
CA ASN A 488 -21.38 -32.37 13.88
C ASN A 488 -22.53 -32.10 12.91
N LEU A 489 -23.74 -32.64 13.16
CA LEU A 489 -24.90 -32.39 12.28
C LEU A 489 -25.40 -30.94 12.39
N HIS A 490 -25.41 -30.40 13.61
CA HIS A 490 -25.70 -28.97 13.83
C HIS A 490 -24.63 -28.07 13.21
N PHE A 491 -23.35 -28.44 13.31
CA PHE A 491 -22.24 -27.73 12.68
C PHE A 491 -22.35 -27.72 11.14
N GLN A 492 -22.59 -28.88 10.50
CA GLN A 492 -22.78 -28.99 9.05
C GLN A 492 -24.00 -28.19 8.55
N LEU A 493 -25.11 -28.22 9.30
CA LEU A 493 -26.28 -27.39 9.00
C LEU A 493 -25.96 -25.89 9.13
N GLY A 494 -25.21 -25.49 10.16
CA GLY A 494 -24.71 -24.13 10.35
C GLY A 494 -23.83 -23.64 9.18
N GLN A 495 -22.87 -24.46 8.74
CA GLN A 495 -22.04 -24.17 7.56
C GLN A 495 -22.87 -24.00 6.29
N THR A 496 -23.88 -24.86 6.08
CA THR A 496 -24.74 -24.80 4.89
C THR A 496 -25.62 -23.54 4.89
N LEU A 497 -26.12 -23.11 6.05
CA LEU A 497 -26.91 -21.88 6.20
C LEU A 497 -26.06 -20.61 6.07
N GLU A 498 -24.80 -20.65 6.52
CA GLU A 498 -23.82 -19.60 6.28
C GLU A 498 -23.48 -19.48 4.78
N GLU A 499 -23.33 -20.60 4.08
CA GLU A 499 -23.11 -20.62 2.63
C GLU A 499 -24.32 -20.05 1.85
N CYS A 500 -25.56 -20.39 2.24
CA CYS A 500 -26.76 -19.79 1.65
C CYS A 500 -26.77 -18.25 1.72
N TYR A 501 -26.24 -17.68 2.81
CA TYR A 501 -26.12 -16.23 2.97
C TYR A 501 -25.14 -15.64 1.95
N TYR A 502 -23.89 -16.13 1.91
CA TYR A 502 -22.89 -15.63 0.97
C TYR A 502 -23.26 -15.90 -0.50
N ALA A 503 -23.85 -17.05 -0.82
CA ALA A 503 -24.33 -17.38 -2.16
C ALA A 503 -25.39 -16.39 -2.67
N THR A 504 -26.28 -15.93 -1.80
CA THR A 504 -27.30 -14.92 -2.15
C THR A 504 -26.65 -13.56 -2.37
N GLU A 505 -25.77 -13.12 -1.46
CA GLU A 505 -25.19 -11.77 -1.45
C GLU A 505 -24.07 -11.54 -2.49
N MET A 506 -23.37 -12.59 -2.94
CA MET A 506 -22.25 -12.48 -3.88
C MET A 506 -22.65 -12.66 -5.35
N TYR A 507 -23.75 -13.37 -5.63
CA TYR A 507 -24.14 -13.79 -6.99
C TYR A 507 -25.57 -13.34 -7.37
N ASP A 508 -26.21 -12.51 -6.53
CA ASP A 508 -27.62 -12.06 -6.65
C ASP A 508 -28.63 -13.19 -6.92
N LEU A 509 -28.42 -14.34 -6.29
CA LEU A 509 -29.25 -15.54 -6.47
C LEU A 509 -30.58 -15.44 -5.71
N LYS A 510 -31.41 -14.47 -6.09
CA LYS A 510 -32.72 -14.20 -5.48
C LYS A 510 -33.66 -15.40 -5.56
N LYS A 511 -34.53 -15.52 -4.55
CA LYS A 511 -35.54 -16.57 -4.46
C LYS A 511 -36.67 -16.31 -5.46
N LYS A 512 -36.90 -17.28 -6.36
CA LYS A 512 -37.67 -17.13 -7.61
C LYS A 512 -39.19 -16.93 -7.46
N THR A 513 -39.66 -16.65 -6.24
CA THR A 513 -41.09 -16.49 -5.88
C THR A 513 -41.40 -15.15 -5.21
N GLU A 514 -40.39 -14.35 -4.85
CA GLU A 514 -40.57 -13.15 -4.01
C GLU A 514 -40.16 -11.83 -4.70
N SER A 515 -39.25 -11.82 -5.69
CA SER A 515 -38.82 -10.55 -6.32
C SER A 515 -39.99 -9.84 -7.02
N ASP A 516 -40.67 -10.51 -7.95
CA ASP A 516 -41.76 -9.92 -8.74
C ASP A 516 -42.92 -9.40 -7.87
N ALA A 517 -43.16 -10.05 -6.73
CA ALA A 517 -44.15 -9.62 -5.75
C ALA A 517 -43.65 -8.45 -4.88
N THR A 518 -42.40 -8.49 -4.41
CA THR A 518 -41.84 -7.44 -3.54
C THR A 518 -41.51 -6.15 -4.30
N ASP A 519 -41.08 -6.23 -5.56
CA ASP A 519 -40.76 -5.04 -6.35
C ASP A 519 -42.04 -4.35 -6.84
N LEU A 520 -43.09 -5.10 -7.20
CA LEU A 520 -44.44 -4.56 -7.40
C LEU A 520 -45.00 -3.94 -6.10
N ALA A 521 -44.83 -4.59 -4.95
CA ALA A 521 -45.28 -4.07 -3.67
C ALA A 521 -44.51 -2.81 -3.23
N LYS A 522 -43.20 -2.70 -3.53
CA LYS A 522 -42.40 -1.47 -3.30
C LYS A 522 -42.89 -0.33 -4.18
N ALA A 523 -43.16 -0.58 -5.46
CA ALA A 523 -43.70 0.43 -6.37
C ALA A 523 -45.08 0.93 -5.91
N GLN A 524 -45.97 0.00 -5.52
CA GLN A 524 -47.28 0.35 -4.92
C GLN A 524 -47.12 1.11 -3.59
N ALA A 525 -46.16 0.72 -2.74
CA ALA A 525 -45.85 1.41 -1.50
C ALA A 525 -45.31 2.85 -1.72
N SER A 526 -44.53 3.10 -2.78
CA SER A 526 -44.09 4.46 -3.13
C SER A 526 -45.28 5.31 -3.55
N GLY A 527 -46.10 4.83 -4.49
CA GLY A 527 -47.29 5.54 -4.95
C GLY A 527 -48.26 5.88 -3.80
N MET A 528 -48.54 4.92 -2.91
CA MET A 528 -49.35 5.17 -1.71
C MET A 528 -48.71 6.19 -0.76
N GLN A 529 -47.39 6.19 -0.60
CA GLN A 529 -46.68 7.15 0.26
C GLN A 529 -46.68 8.57 -0.35
N GLU A 530 -46.57 8.69 -1.67
CA GLU A 530 -46.68 9.95 -2.43
C GLU A 530 -48.09 10.53 -2.37
N GLU A 531 -49.14 9.70 -2.52
CA GLU A 531 -50.53 10.12 -2.32
C GLU A 531 -50.79 10.63 -0.90
N ILE A 532 -50.28 9.93 0.12
CA ILE A 532 -50.38 10.37 1.53
C ILE A 532 -49.69 11.72 1.73
N TRP A 533 -48.51 11.95 1.14
CA TRP A 533 -47.82 13.24 1.20
C TRP A 533 -48.57 14.36 0.45
N ALA A 534 -49.25 14.06 -0.66
CA ALA A 534 -50.12 15.02 -1.34
C ALA A 534 -51.30 15.43 -0.44
N ILE A 535 -51.94 14.48 0.25
CA ILE A 535 -53.04 14.73 1.20
C ILE A 535 -52.57 15.57 2.41
N CYS A 536 -51.38 15.26 2.96
CA CYS A 536 -50.77 16.10 4.00
C CYS A 536 -50.57 17.55 3.55
N LYS A 537 -50.09 17.74 2.32
CA LYS A 537 -49.86 19.06 1.74
C LYS A 537 -51.18 19.82 1.49
N LEU A 538 -52.27 19.13 1.13
CA LEU A 538 -53.61 19.71 0.99
C LEU A 538 -54.19 20.19 2.32
N HIS A 539 -53.95 19.48 3.43
CA HIS A 539 -54.35 19.91 4.78
C HIS A 539 -53.35 20.87 5.46
N GLY A 540 -52.36 21.38 4.73
CA GLY A 540 -51.48 22.45 5.18
C GLY A 540 -50.27 22.01 6.02
N PHE A 541 -49.94 20.72 6.07
CA PHE A 541 -48.69 20.25 6.68
C PHE A 541 -47.52 20.58 5.74
N LEU A 542 -46.56 21.38 6.21
CA LEU A 542 -45.43 21.90 5.43
C LEU A 542 -44.11 21.29 5.92
N GLY A 543 -43.44 20.52 5.06
CA GLY A 543 -42.20 19.80 5.37
C GLY A 543 -42.34 18.31 5.08
N ILE A 544 -41.56 17.48 5.78
CA ILE A 544 -41.77 16.03 5.82
C ILE A 544 -42.71 15.75 7.02
N PRO A 545 -43.99 15.39 6.81
CA PRO A 545 -44.94 15.22 7.90
C PRO A 545 -44.62 13.97 8.71
N THR A 546 -44.73 14.07 10.04
CA THR A 546 -44.58 12.92 10.96
C THR A 546 -45.69 11.89 10.77
N MET A 547 -45.51 10.66 11.23
CA MET A 547 -46.52 9.59 11.07
C MET A 547 -47.87 9.93 11.73
N GLU A 548 -47.88 10.68 12.84
CA GLU A 548 -49.12 11.16 13.46
C GLU A 548 -49.82 12.23 12.60
N GLU A 549 -49.06 13.14 11.99
CA GLU A 549 -49.60 14.13 11.05
C GLU A 549 -50.12 13.49 9.76
N GLN A 550 -49.44 12.45 9.25
CA GLN A 550 -49.89 11.68 8.08
C GLN A 550 -51.22 10.94 8.36
N LEU A 551 -51.33 10.25 9.51
CA LEU A 551 -52.59 9.62 9.92
C LEU A 551 -53.72 10.64 10.13
N LYS A 552 -53.40 11.79 10.75
CA LYS A 552 -54.36 12.88 10.99
C LYS A 552 -54.85 13.54 9.69
N ALA A 553 -53.97 13.73 8.70
CA ALA A 553 -54.35 14.25 7.39
C ALA A 553 -55.31 13.29 6.66
N LEU A 554 -55.06 11.98 6.72
CA LEU A 554 -55.95 10.97 6.14
C LEU A 554 -57.31 10.91 6.83
N ASP A 555 -57.36 11.03 8.16
CA ASP A 555 -58.61 11.05 8.94
C ASP A 555 -59.45 12.31 8.63
N MET A 556 -58.80 13.46 8.45
CA MET A 556 -59.43 14.70 8.00
C MET A 556 -60.03 14.57 6.59
N GLU A 557 -59.27 14.06 5.61
CA GLU A 557 -59.78 13.87 4.24
C GLU A 557 -60.91 12.83 4.19
N TYR A 558 -60.80 11.75 4.98
CA TYR A 558 -61.86 10.73 5.09
C TYR A 558 -63.19 11.36 5.52
N HIS A 559 -63.18 12.14 6.59
CA HIS A 559 -64.39 12.83 7.06
C HIS A 559 -64.89 13.88 6.05
N GLN A 560 -63.98 14.66 5.46
CA GLN A 560 -64.31 15.70 4.49
C GLN A 560 -64.90 15.14 3.17
N LEU A 561 -64.47 13.96 2.71
CA LEU A 561 -65.06 13.25 1.56
C LEU A 561 -66.41 12.59 1.91
N LYS A 562 -66.57 12.12 3.14
CA LYS A 562 -67.80 11.49 3.65
C LYS A 562 -68.94 12.50 3.77
N ASP A 563 -68.66 13.70 4.27
CA ASP A 563 -69.62 14.81 4.34
C ASP A 563 -69.97 15.35 2.94
N GLN A 564 -69.09 15.17 1.95
CA GLN A 564 -69.36 15.44 0.53
C GLN A 564 -70.08 14.28 -0.20
N GLY A 565 -70.39 13.17 0.48
CA GLY A 565 -71.08 12.01 -0.10
C GLY A 565 -70.23 11.17 -1.06
N GLN A 566 -68.90 11.35 -1.09
CA GLN A 566 -68.00 10.65 -2.02
C GLN A 566 -67.48 9.34 -1.42
N SER A 567 -68.40 8.42 -1.09
CA SER A 567 -68.13 7.19 -0.33
C SER A 567 -66.99 6.33 -0.91
N GLU A 568 -66.97 6.10 -2.24
CA GLU A 568 -65.92 5.29 -2.89
C GLU A 568 -64.51 5.84 -2.67
N LYS A 569 -64.35 7.18 -2.60
CA LYS A 569 -63.06 7.81 -2.27
C LYS A 569 -62.76 7.74 -0.78
N ALA A 570 -63.78 7.91 0.08
CA ALA A 570 -63.59 7.75 1.52
C ALA A 570 -63.11 6.32 1.85
N ASP A 571 -63.64 5.29 1.19
CA ASP A 571 -63.18 3.90 1.37
C ASP A 571 -61.73 3.69 0.85
N TYR A 572 -61.31 4.42 -0.18
CA TYR A 572 -59.90 4.44 -0.62
C TYR A 572 -58.98 5.15 0.40
N ILE A 573 -59.36 6.31 0.94
CA ILE A 573 -58.60 6.98 2.01
C ILE A 573 -58.55 6.12 3.28
N GLN A 574 -59.64 5.42 3.61
CA GLN A 574 -59.66 4.42 4.70
C GLN A 574 -58.68 3.27 4.43
N THR A 575 -58.50 2.87 3.17
CA THR A 575 -57.51 1.86 2.76
C THR A 575 -56.07 2.38 2.95
N LEU A 576 -55.76 3.62 2.55
CA LEU A 576 -54.48 4.26 2.82
C LEU A 576 -54.21 4.39 4.34
N PHE A 577 -55.21 4.77 5.13
CA PHE A 577 -55.11 4.85 6.59
C PHE A 577 -54.83 3.48 7.23
N ILE A 578 -55.53 2.42 6.79
CA ILE A 578 -55.30 1.05 7.26
C ILE A 578 -53.89 0.56 6.86
N TRP A 579 -53.42 0.90 5.65
CA TRP A 579 -52.07 0.60 5.19
C TRP A 579 -51.00 1.30 6.04
N LEU A 580 -51.13 2.61 6.27
CA LEU A 580 -50.19 3.39 7.08
C LEU A 580 -50.22 2.95 8.56
N SER A 581 -51.39 2.62 9.10
CA SER A 581 -51.54 2.06 10.45
C SER A 581 -50.92 0.65 10.58
N LYS A 582 -50.97 -0.17 9.53
CA LYS A 582 -50.23 -1.45 9.47
C LYS A 582 -48.72 -1.22 9.38
N LYS A 583 -48.27 -0.27 8.57
CA LYS A 583 -46.85 0.13 8.44
C LYS A 583 -46.27 0.56 9.79
N ALA A 584 -46.93 1.48 10.49
CA ALA A 584 -46.55 1.89 11.84
C ALA A 584 -46.53 0.73 12.87
N LYS A 585 -47.39 -0.31 12.69
CA LYS A 585 -47.39 -1.53 13.51
C LYS A 585 -46.32 -2.57 13.11
N MET A 586 -45.77 -2.48 11.91
CA MET A 586 -44.55 -3.21 11.51
C MET A 586 -43.32 -2.47 12.01
N ASP A 587 -43.26 -1.14 11.87
CA ASP A 587 -42.13 -0.32 12.33
C ASP A 587 -41.96 -0.39 13.86
N THR A 588 -43.06 -0.38 14.63
CA THR A 588 -43.02 -0.62 16.09
C THR A 588 -42.77 -2.09 16.48
N LYS A 589 -42.76 -3.01 15.49
CA LYS A 589 -42.29 -4.40 15.61
C LYS A 589 -40.95 -4.66 14.92
N ALA A 590 -40.25 -3.63 14.42
CA ALA A 590 -38.97 -3.79 13.74
C ALA A 590 -37.83 -4.27 14.68
N GLY A 591 -38.08 -4.34 15.99
CA GLY A 591 -37.20 -5.02 16.95
C GLY A 591 -37.42 -6.54 17.08
N ASP A 592 -38.52 -7.09 16.56
CA ASP A 592 -38.87 -8.51 16.70
C ASP A 592 -39.87 -8.98 15.60
N SER A 593 -39.37 -9.50 14.48
CA SER A 593 -40.19 -10.01 13.36
C SER A 593 -39.52 -11.11 12.51
N ASP A 594 -39.49 -12.33 13.06
CA ASP A 594 -39.70 -13.67 12.44
C ASP A 594 -39.05 -14.12 11.10
N GLU A 595 -38.49 -13.26 10.25
CA GLU A 595 -37.67 -13.66 9.09
C GLU A 595 -36.19 -13.68 9.45
N GLU A 596 -35.81 -14.62 10.33
CA GLU A 596 -34.41 -14.78 10.77
C GLU A 596 -33.47 -14.87 9.57
N ASN A 597 -32.47 -14.00 9.55
CA ASN A 597 -31.38 -14.03 8.58
C ASN A 597 -30.72 -15.42 8.57
N SER A 598 -30.41 -15.99 7.41
CA SER A 598 -29.69 -17.27 7.29
C SER A 598 -28.39 -17.31 8.11
N LEU A 599 -27.70 -16.17 8.23
CA LEU A 599 -26.51 -16.00 9.09
C LEU A 599 -26.82 -16.10 10.60
N GLN A 600 -28.01 -15.66 11.03
CA GLN A 600 -28.49 -15.80 12.41
C GLN A 600 -28.92 -17.25 12.71
N ARG A 601 -29.54 -17.93 11.74
CA ARG A 601 -29.81 -19.37 11.82
C ARG A 601 -28.51 -20.20 11.88
N ALA A 602 -27.48 -19.79 11.13
CA ALA A 602 -26.16 -20.39 11.21
C ALA A 602 -25.52 -20.22 12.60
N LEU A 603 -25.53 -19.01 13.17
CA LEU A 603 -25.08 -18.78 14.56
C LEU A 603 -25.86 -19.64 15.56
N GLN A 604 -27.19 -19.71 15.44
CA GLN A 604 -28.02 -20.55 16.31
C GLN A 604 -27.61 -22.02 16.26
N LYS A 605 -27.28 -22.56 15.07
CA LYS A 605 -26.82 -23.95 14.92
C LYS A 605 -25.37 -24.18 15.33
N TYR A 606 -24.50 -23.19 15.22
CA TYR A 606 -23.17 -23.25 15.85
C TYR A 606 -23.26 -23.20 17.39
N LEU A 607 -24.22 -22.45 17.97
CA LEU A 607 -24.50 -22.46 19.41
C LEU A 607 -25.11 -23.78 19.88
N ASP A 608 -26.04 -24.38 19.11
CA ASP A 608 -26.55 -25.73 19.38
C ASP A 608 -25.39 -26.74 19.43
N ALA A 609 -24.53 -26.75 18.39
CA ALA A 609 -23.34 -27.60 18.33
C ALA A 609 -22.38 -27.37 19.51
N TRP A 610 -22.09 -26.11 19.84
CA TRP A 610 -21.21 -25.73 20.95
C TRP A 610 -21.76 -26.21 22.30
N SER A 611 -23.06 -26.06 22.56
CA SER A 611 -23.69 -26.52 23.81
C SER A 611 -23.66 -28.04 24.00
N LEU A 612 -23.45 -28.80 22.92
CA LEU A 612 -23.24 -30.25 22.93
C LEU A 612 -21.76 -30.65 23.03
N SER A 613 -20.82 -29.74 22.77
CA SER A 613 -19.38 -29.99 22.72
C SER A 613 -18.56 -28.70 23.00
N PRO A 614 -18.59 -28.17 24.23
CA PRO A 614 -18.01 -26.86 24.55
C PRO A 614 -16.48 -26.85 24.48
N ASP A 615 -15.83 -28.00 24.64
CA ASP A 615 -14.36 -28.17 24.54
C ASP A 615 -13.84 -28.21 23.08
N ASN A 616 -14.70 -27.96 22.08
CA ASN A 616 -14.29 -27.92 20.68
C ASN A 616 -13.89 -26.50 20.25
N TRP A 617 -12.59 -26.33 19.92
CA TRP A 617 -12.02 -25.06 19.47
C TRP A 617 -12.71 -24.49 18.23
N GLY A 618 -13.12 -25.35 17.28
CA GLY A 618 -13.74 -24.92 16.02
C GLY A 618 -15.15 -24.36 16.22
N LEU A 619 -15.91 -24.93 17.15
CA LEU A 619 -17.27 -24.45 17.47
C LEU A 619 -17.21 -23.10 18.18
N ASN A 620 -16.34 -22.96 19.19
CA ASN A 620 -16.07 -21.67 19.83
C ASN A 620 -15.55 -20.62 18.84
N PHE A 621 -14.72 -21.01 17.86
CA PHE A 621 -14.25 -20.11 16.81
C PHE A 621 -15.37 -19.60 15.90
N HIS A 622 -16.24 -20.48 15.40
CA HIS A 622 -17.37 -20.07 14.54
C HIS A 622 -18.39 -19.22 15.30
N VAL A 623 -18.74 -19.59 16.53
CA VAL A 623 -19.59 -18.78 17.42
C VAL A 623 -18.96 -17.41 17.66
N GLY A 624 -17.69 -17.35 18.09
CA GLY A 624 -16.97 -16.11 18.38
C GLY A 624 -16.91 -15.15 17.18
N ARG A 625 -16.60 -15.66 15.97
CA ARG A 625 -16.57 -14.85 14.74
C ARG A 625 -17.94 -14.24 14.41
N LEU A 626 -19.03 -15.01 14.54
CA LEU A 626 -20.38 -14.51 14.23
C LEU A 626 -20.93 -13.57 15.33
N LEU A 627 -20.60 -13.80 16.61
CA LEU A 627 -20.90 -12.82 17.67
C LEU A 627 -20.15 -11.49 17.44
N LEU A 628 -18.92 -11.55 16.91
CA LEU A 628 -18.15 -10.37 16.52
C LEU A 628 -18.72 -9.65 15.28
N LEU A 629 -19.53 -10.32 14.44
CA LEU A 629 -20.33 -9.66 13.40
C LEU A 629 -21.60 -9.00 13.95
N GLN A 630 -22.08 -9.43 15.11
CA GLN A 630 -23.20 -8.83 15.85
C GLN A 630 -22.76 -7.76 16.86
N GLU A 631 -21.50 -7.28 16.76
CA GLU A 631 -20.88 -6.29 17.65
C GLU A 631 -20.82 -6.71 19.14
N LYS A 632 -21.11 -7.98 19.45
CA LYS A 632 -21.04 -8.58 20.81
C LYS A 632 -19.60 -8.93 21.20
N SER A 633 -18.72 -7.94 21.16
CA SER A 633 -17.26 -8.12 21.31
C SER A 633 -16.84 -8.84 22.60
N LYS A 634 -17.58 -8.68 23.70
CA LYS A 634 -17.30 -9.31 25.00
C LYS A 634 -17.59 -10.82 24.99
N GLU A 635 -18.79 -11.22 24.54
CA GLU A 635 -19.16 -12.64 24.35
C GLU A 635 -18.22 -13.30 23.32
N ALA A 636 -17.95 -12.61 22.21
CA ALA A 636 -17.03 -13.06 21.17
C ALA A 636 -15.60 -13.30 21.71
N LEU A 637 -15.07 -12.38 22.51
CA LEU A 637 -13.73 -12.49 23.09
C LEU A 637 -13.63 -13.70 24.04
N GLN A 638 -14.66 -13.98 24.86
CA GLN A 638 -14.67 -15.16 25.75
C GLN A 638 -14.57 -16.47 24.93
N HIS A 639 -15.37 -16.64 23.88
CA HIS A 639 -15.29 -17.82 23.02
C HIS A 639 -13.96 -17.91 22.26
N LEU A 640 -13.48 -16.78 21.71
CA LEU A 640 -12.23 -16.74 20.95
C LEU A 640 -11.01 -17.03 21.85
N GLN A 641 -10.99 -16.52 23.09
CA GLN A 641 -9.96 -16.85 24.08
C GLN A 641 -10.02 -18.32 24.51
N THR A 642 -11.21 -18.91 24.71
CA THR A 642 -11.34 -20.35 24.99
C THR A 642 -10.90 -21.22 23.82
N ALA A 643 -11.22 -20.83 22.58
CA ALA A 643 -10.76 -21.52 21.38
C ALA A 643 -9.23 -21.39 21.19
N LEU A 644 -8.67 -20.20 21.46
CA LEU A 644 -7.22 -19.97 21.49
C LEU A 644 -6.57 -20.78 22.63
N ALA A 645 -7.24 -20.97 23.77
CA ALA A 645 -6.75 -21.81 24.87
C ALA A 645 -6.65 -23.31 24.51
N LEU A 646 -7.32 -23.73 23.44
CA LEU A 646 -7.32 -25.09 22.89
C LEU A 646 -6.45 -25.23 21.62
N LYS A 647 -6.30 -24.15 20.85
CA LYS A 647 -5.41 -24.01 19.69
C LYS A 647 -4.72 -22.63 19.72
N PRO A 648 -3.60 -22.49 20.47
CA PRO A 648 -2.93 -21.19 20.72
C PRO A 648 -2.41 -20.48 19.48
N SER A 649 -2.31 -21.23 18.38
CA SER A 649 -1.48 -20.91 17.23
C SER A 649 -2.25 -20.75 15.93
N HIS A 650 -3.51 -21.21 15.88
CA HIS A 650 -4.34 -21.17 14.68
C HIS A 650 -4.53 -19.71 14.20
N PRO A 651 -4.02 -19.31 13.01
CA PRO A 651 -3.88 -17.88 12.67
C PRO A 651 -5.21 -17.13 12.58
N ALA A 652 -6.28 -17.80 12.16
CA ALA A 652 -7.62 -17.20 12.18
C ALA A 652 -8.13 -16.95 13.60
N LEU A 653 -7.76 -17.79 14.58
CA LEU A 653 -8.11 -17.57 15.98
C LEU A 653 -7.33 -16.40 16.58
N ARG A 654 -6.03 -16.28 16.28
CA ARG A 654 -5.24 -15.11 16.66
C ARG A 654 -5.85 -13.84 16.05
N PHE A 655 -6.02 -13.80 14.73
CA PHE A 655 -6.58 -12.65 14.03
C PHE A 655 -7.91 -12.16 14.64
N TYR A 656 -8.85 -13.07 14.82
CA TYR A 656 -10.16 -12.71 15.37
C TYR A 656 -10.11 -12.36 16.86
N THR A 657 -9.23 -12.98 17.66
CA THR A 657 -8.96 -12.54 19.04
C THR A 657 -8.40 -11.11 19.07
N GLY A 658 -7.44 -10.80 18.18
CA GLY A 658 -6.88 -9.46 18.03
C GLY A 658 -7.95 -8.42 17.67
N LEU A 659 -8.85 -8.76 16.73
CA LEU A 659 -9.99 -7.89 16.39
C LEU A 659 -10.96 -7.70 17.57
N ALA A 660 -11.25 -8.78 18.32
CA ALA A 660 -12.12 -8.73 19.50
C ALA A 660 -11.52 -7.97 20.69
N LEU A 661 -10.18 -7.93 20.83
CA LEU A 661 -9.47 -7.12 21.82
C LEU A 661 -9.58 -5.62 21.54
N LEU A 662 -9.62 -5.21 20.27
CA LEU A 662 -9.77 -3.80 19.87
C LEU A 662 -11.20 -3.27 20.00
N GLN A 663 -12.19 -4.16 19.98
CA GLN A 663 -13.60 -3.82 20.17
C GLN A 663 -14.03 -3.84 21.65
N GLN A 664 -13.07 -3.78 22.59
CA GLN A 664 -13.34 -3.65 24.02
C GLN A 664 -13.32 -2.18 24.48
N ASP A 665 -14.22 -1.84 25.41
CA ASP A 665 -14.18 -0.54 26.09
C ASP A 665 -12.88 -0.37 26.88
N GLY A 666 -12.11 0.68 26.60
CA GLY A 666 -10.88 1.01 27.33
C GLY A 666 -9.68 0.11 26.97
N THR A 667 -9.19 0.20 25.74
CA THR A 667 -7.94 -0.45 25.31
C THR A 667 -6.73 0.08 26.10
N SER A 668 -5.91 -0.84 26.62
CA SER A 668 -4.56 -0.52 27.14
C SER A 668 -3.56 -0.57 25.99
N VAL A 669 -2.48 0.21 26.07
CA VAL A 669 -1.35 0.18 25.11
C VAL A 669 -0.77 -1.23 24.98
N GLU A 670 -0.82 -2.04 26.03
CA GLU A 670 -0.39 -3.45 26.01
C GLU A 670 -1.33 -4.33 25.17
N LYS A 671 -2.65 -4.16 25.33
CA LYS A 671 -3.67 -4.84 24.50
C LYS A 671 -3.61 -4.41 23.04
N GLU A 672 -3.29 -3.13 22.77
CA GLU A 672 -3.13 -2.63 21.40
C GLU A 672 -1.89 -3.26 20.73
N LYS A 673 -0.80 -3.51 21.46
CA LYS A 673 0.38 -4.24 20.96
C LYS A 673 0.08 -5.72 20.70
N GLU A 674 -0.59 -6.39 21.64
CA GLU A 674 -1.03 -7.78 21.50
C GLU A 674 -1.96 -7.97 20.28
N ALA A 675 -2.97 -7.09 20.14
CA ALA A 675 -3.86 -7.09 18.99
C ALA A 675 -3.14 -6.77 17.67
N THR A 676 -2.14 -5.87 17.69
CA THR A 676 -1.30 -5.58 16.51
C THR A 676 -0.55 -6.84 16.05
N LEU A 677 0.08 -7.57 16.97
CA LEU A 677 0.78 -8.83 16.68
C LEU A 677 -0.17 -9.89 16.10
N PHE A 678 -1.32 -10.10 16.73
CA PHE A 678 -2.29 -11.11 16.30
C PHE A 678 -2.96 -10.80 14.95
N LEU A 679 -3.25 -9.53 14.67
CA LEU A 679 -3.78 -9.11 13.36
C LEU A 679 -2.71 -9.19 12.27
N HIS A 680 -1.45 -8.87 12.59
CA HIS A 680 -0.32 -8.95 11.65
C HIS A 680 -0.06 -10.40 11.22
N GLN A 681 0.05 -11.34 12.17
CA GLN A 681 0.19 -12.77 11.88
C GLN A 681 -0.94 -13.33 10.99
N GLY A 682 -2.19 -12.88 11.21
CA GLY A 682 -3.32 -13.31 10.37
C GLY A 682 -3.39 -12.65 9.00
N LEU A 683 -2.83 -11.45 8.82
CA LEU A 683 -2.63 -10.85 7.50
C LEU A 683 -1.54 -11.61 6.72
N GLU A 684 -0.40 -11.89 7.36
CA GLU A 684 0.69 -12.67 6.76
C GLU A 684 0.24 -14.08 6.38
N TYR A 685 -0.61 -14.71 7.20
CA TYR A 685 -1.28 -15.97 6.85
C TYR A 685 -1.97 -15.90 5.48
N VAL A 686 -2.76 -14.87 5.25
CA VAL A 686 -3.48 -14.72 3.98
C VAL A 686 -2.51 -14.41 2.84
N LEU A 687 -1.55 -13.49 3.03
CA LEU A 687 -0.61 -13.12 1.98
C LEU A 687 0.22 -14.31 1.48
N GLY A 688 0.74 -15.17 2.37
CA GLY A 688 1.49 -16.36 1.96
C GLY A 688 0.65 -17.36 1.16
N GLN A 689 -0.63 -17.57 1.53
CA GLN A 689 -1.54 -18.42 0.74
C GLN A 689 -1.78 -17.87 -0.69
N TYR A 690 -1.82 -16.55 -0.86
CA TYR A 690 -2.05 -15.94 -2.19
C TYR A 690 -0.79 -15.88 -3.06
N PHE A 691 0.42 -15.81 -2.48
CA PHE A 691 1.66 -15.68 -3.26
C PHE A 691 2.40 -17.00 -3.52
N ASN A 692 2.27 -18.03 -2.67
CA ASN A 692 2.93 -19.34 -2.83
C ASN A 692 2.28 -20.27 -3.90
N SER A 693 2.08 -19.72 -5.10
CA SER A 693 1.34 -20.31 -6.21
C SER A 693 2.08 -21.42 -7.01
N HIS A 694 3.07 -22.08 -6.41
CA HIS A 694 3.88 -23.13 -7.05
C HIS A 694 3.54 -24.57 -6.64
N SER A 695 2.66 -24.80 -5.66
CA SER A 695 2.17 -26.16 -5.36
C SER A 695 0.73 -26.35 -5.88
N GLN A 696 0.55 -27.35 -6.76
CA GLN A 696 -0.79 -27.67 -7.29
C GLN A 696 -1.68 -28.33 -6.22
N ALA A 697 -1.08 -28.89 -5.16
CA ALA A 697 -1.76 -29.50 -4.02
C ALA A 697 -2.51 -28.50 -3.12
N CYS A 698 -2.13 -27.21 -3.08
CA CYS A 698 -2.86 -26.22 -2.28
C CYS A 698 -4.26 -25.90 -2.85
N LYS A 699 -4.54 -26.19 -4.13
CA LYS A 699 -5.85 -25.88 -4.74
C LYS A 699 -7.01 -26.68 -4.15
N GLU A 700 -6.76 -27.89 -3.64
CA GLU A 700 -7.78 -28.70 -2.96
C GLU A 700 -7.92 -28.38 -1.46
N LYS A 701 -6.95 -27.69 -0.86
CA LYS A 701 -7.03 -27.17 0.52
C LYS A 701 -7.56 -25.74 0.62
N ALA A 702 -7.70 -25.02 -0.49
CA ALA A 702 -8.35 -23.71 -0.54
C ALA A 702 -9.84 -23.75 -0.11
N ASP A 703 -10.45 -24.94 -0.09
CA ASP A 703 -11.84 -25.18 0.32
C ASP A 703 -12.04 -25.21 1.86
N ALA A 704 -10.95 -25.08 2.63
CA ALA A 704 -10.93 -25.18 4.10
C ALA A 704 -11.21 -23.85 4.84
N GLY A 705 -12.34 -23.19 4.53
CA GLY A 705 -12.98 -22.22 5.42
C GLY A 705 -12.90 -20.74 5.03
N TYR A 706 -14.07 -20.12 4.87
CA TYR A 706 -14.28 -18.69 4.56
C TYR A 706 -13.69 -17.70 5.58
N SER A 707 -13.25 -18.16 6.75
CA SER A 707 -12.90 -17.31 7.89
C SER A 707 -11.73 -16.35 7.62
N LEU A 708 -10.76 -16.71 6.78
CA LEU A 708 -9.68 -15.81 6.31
C LEU A 708 -9.70 -15.63 4.78
N SER A 709 -10.87 -15.73 4.15
CA SER A 709 -11.03 -15.39 2.73
C SER A 709 -10.98 -13.88 2.51
N ILE A 710 -10.43 -13.41 1.39
CA ILE A 710 -10.47 -11.98 1.00
C ILE A 710 -11.91 -11.50 0.72
N VAL A 711 -12.84 -12.41 0.47
CA VAL A 711 -14.28 -12.13 0.34
C VAL A 711 -14.90 -11.70 1.69
N ASN A 712 -14.30 -12.11 2.80
CA ASN A 712 -14.77 -11.81 4.14
C ASN A 712 -14.42 -10.36 4.51
N ALA A 713 -15.37 -9.45 4.36
CA ALA A 713 -15.19 -8.02 4.66
C ALA A 713 -14.79 -7.74 6.12
N GLN A 714 -15.11 -8.63 7.07
CA GLN A 714 -14.69 -8.51 8.47
C GLN A 714 -13.17 -8.73 8.63
N PHE A 715 -12.60 -9.67 7.87
CA PHE A 715 -11.14 -9.86 7.80
C PHE A 715 -10.46 -8.61 7.23
N LEU A 716 -10.89 -8.12 6.06
CA LEU A 716 -10.27 -6.93 5.46
C LEU A 716 -10.43 -5.67 6.33
N ARG A 717 -11.55 -5.52 7.06
CA ARG A 717 -11.71 -4.45 8.07
C ARG A 717 -10.73 -4.58 9.23
N GLY A 718 -10.47 -5.79 9.74
CA GLY A 718 -9.43 -6.00 10.74
C GLY A 718 -8.03 -5.61 10.24
N CYS A 719 -7.74 -5.83 8.96
CA CYS A 719 -6.50 -5.36 8.33
C CYS A 719 -6.43 -3.82 8.19
N LEU A 720 -7.56 -3.12 7.99
CA LEU A 720 -7.61 -1.65 8.12
C LEU A 720 -7.28 -1.21 9.55
N SER A 721 -7.85 -1.85 10.57
CA SER A 721 -7.56 -1.55 11.98
C SER A 721 -6.08 -1.75 12.33
N LEU A 722 -5.46 -2.83 11.82
CA LEU A 722 -4.02 -3.06 11.90
C LEU A 722 -3.22 -1.90 11.27
N GLY A 723 -3.61 -1.46 10.06
CA GLY A 723 -3.00 -0.30 9.39
C GLY A 723 -3.05 0.98 10.24
N VAL A 724 -4.13 1.19 11.00
CA VAL A 724 -4.26 2.33 11.94
C VAL A 724 -3.33 2.17 13.14
N LEU A 725 -3.26 0.98 13.75
CA LEU A 725 -2.39 0.72 14.90
C LEU A 725 -0.91 0.92 14.56
N LEU A 726 -0.46 0.41 13.41
CA LEU A 726 0.89 0.59 12.89
C LEU A 726 1.22 2.06 12.53
N SER A 727 0.22 2.94 12.44
CA SER A 727 0.44 4.39 12.29
C SER A 727 0.49 5.14 13.63
N LYS A 728 -0.02 4.54 14.71
CA LYS A 728 0.03 5.09 16.09
C LYS A 728 1.29 4.64 16.84
N HIS A 729 1.66 3.37 16.71
CA HIS A 729 2.69 2.72 17.51
C HIS A 729 3.89 2.33 16.64
N THR A 730 4.86 3.25 16.51
CA THR A 730 6.11 3.04 15.76
C THR A 730 7.09 2.12 16.52
N THR A 731 6.64 0.96 17.00
CA THR A 731 7.42 0.07 17.89
C THR A 731 7.25 -1.41 17.56
N LEU A 732 7.85 -1.88 16.46
CA LEU A 732 8.55 -3.16 16.36
C LEU A 732 9.29 -3.21 15.02
N GLY A 733 10.61 -3.46 15.06
CA GLY A 733 11.40 -3.67 13.85
C GLY A 733 10.85 -4.88 13.07
N GLN A 734 11.00 -4.86 11.75
CA GLN A 734 10.52 -5.90 10.82
C GLN A 734 8.99 -6.08 10.67
N THR A 735 8.15 -5.25 11.31
CA THR A 735 6.70 -5.23 11.00
C THR A 735 6.40 -4.63 9.61
N MET A 736 5.35 -5.11 8.93
CA MET A 736 4.88 -4.51 7.67
C MET A 736 4.50 -3.03 7.90
N SER A 737 5.04 -2.11 7.10
CA SER A 737 4.67 -0.69 7.24
C SER A 737 3.17 -0.47 7.03
N SER A 738 2.58 0.45 7.80
CA SER A 738 1.15 0.85 7.69
C SER A 738 0.73 1.12 6.22
N MET A 739 1.57 1.81 5.46
CA MET A 739 1.35 2.11 4.04
C MET A 739 1.35 0.87 3.13
N LEU A 740 2.10 -0.18 3.48
CA LEU A 740 2.11 -1.47 2.78
C LEU A 740 0.88 -2.31 3.14
N VAL A 741 0.41 -2.25 4.39
CA VAL A 741 -0.84 -2.91 4.82
C VAL A 741 -2.03 -2.37 4.03
N TYR A 742 -2.23 -1.05 3.95
CA TYR A 742 -3.34 -0.48 3.16
C TYR A 742 -3.25 -0.80 1.66
N GLN A 743 -2.05 -0.91 1.08
CA GLN A 743 -1.89 -1.33 -0.32
C GLN A 743 -2.31 -2.78 -0.54
N ASN A 744 -1.97 -3.69 0.38
CA ASN A 744 -2.42 -5.08 0.31
C ASN A 744 -3.93 -5.20 0.54
N VAL A 745 -4.52 -4.46 1.49
CA VAL A 745 -5.98 -4.44 1.69
C VAL A 745 -6.72 -3.95 0.46
N ALA A 746 -6.24 -2.89 -0.20
CA ALA A 746 -6.83 -2.41 -1.45
C ALA A 746 -6.73 -3.46 -2.58
N LEU A 747 -5.58 -4.11 -2.74
CA LEU A 747 -5.39 -5.18 -3.73
C LEU A 747 -6.31 -6.38 -3.47
N MET A 748 -6.42 -6.82 -2.22
CA MET A 748 -7.32 -7.90 -1.81
C MET A 748 -8.79 -7.52 -2.01
N ALA A 749 -9.19 -6.29 -1.71
CA ALA A 749 -10.56 -5.80 -1.90
C ALA A 749 -10.94 -5.74 -3.40
N VAL A 750 -10.06 -5.22 -4.28
CA VAL A 750 -10.26 -5.29 -5.74
C VAL A 750 -10.38 -6.74 -6.21
N LYS A 751 -9.53 -7.63 -5.70
CA LYS A 751 -9.58 -9.05 -6.08
C LYS A 751 -10.85 -9.75 -5.58
N ALA A 752 -11.33 -9.41 -4.38
CA ALA A 752 -12.59 -9.90 -3.83
C ALA A 752 -13.80 -9.43 -4.67
N LEU A 753 -13.87 -8.13 -4.99
CA LEU A 753 -14.91 -7.57 -5.86
C LEU A 753 -14.91 -8.25 -7.25
N SER A 754 -13.73 -8.58 -7.81
CA SER A 754 -13.62 -9.30 -9.09
C SER A 754 -14.14 -10.75 -9.08
N MET A 755 -14.57 -11.28 -7.93
CA MET A 755 -15.14 -12.63 -7.78
C MET A 755 -16.64 -12.59 -7.46
N CYS A 756 -17.21 -11.42 -7.16
CA CYS A 756 -18.65 -11.25 -7.00
C CYS A 756 -19.28 -10.94 -8.37
N VAL A 757 -20.47 -11.50 -8.61
CA VAL A 757 -21.25 -11.29 -9.84
C VAL A 757 -22.51 -10.45 -9.56
N GLY A 758 -23.04 -10.52 -8.33
CA GLY A 758 -24.16 -9.71 -7.86
C GLY A 758 -23.74 -8.46 -7.09
N GLN A 759 -24.67 -7.52 -6.90
CA GLN A 759 -24.47 -6.25 -6.19
C GLN A 759 -25.12 -6.27 -4.79
N GLY A 760 -24.84 -7.30 -3.99
CA GLY A 760 -25.36 -7.42 -2.62
C GLY A 760 -24.63 -6.57 -1.57
N ARG A 761 -25.01 -6.77 -0.29
CA ARG A 761 -24.40 -6.10 0.86
C ARG A 761 -22.92 -6.47 1.02
N VAL A 762 -22.54 -7.70 0.67
CA VAL A 762 -21.14 -8.15 0.71
C VAL A 762 -20.27 -7.34 -0.25
N THR A 763 -20.73 -7.08 -1.48
CA THR A 763 -20.01 -6.20 -2.42
C THR A 763 -19.92 -4.76 -1.92
N GLN A 764 -21.01 -4.16 -1.42
CA GLN A 764 -20.97 -2.81 -0.85
C GLN A 764 -19.99 -2.71 0.35
N GLN A 765 -19.88 -3.76 1.18
CA GLN A 765 -18.92 -3.80 2.28
C GLN A 765 -17.46 -3.91 1.81
N LEU A 766 -17.18 -4.73 0.79
CA LEU A 766 -15.84 -4.86 0.18
C LEU A 766 -15.42 -3.57 -0.52
N GLU A 767 -16.36 -2.92 -1.21
CA GLU A 767 -16.15 -1.65 -1.90
C GLU A 767 -15.85 -0.52 -0.91
N ARG A 768 -16.59 -0.43 0.20
CA ARG A 768 -16.30 0.53 1.27
C ARG A 768 -14.88 0.35 1.83
N VAL A 769 -14.44 -0.89 2.03
CA VAL A 769 -13.07 -1.21 2.48
C VAL A 769 -12.02 -0.78 1.47
N LEU A 770 -12.29 -0.93 0.16
CA LEU A 770 -11.40 -0.45 -0.90
C LEU A 770 -11.25 1.09 -0.87
N LEU A 771 -12.36 1.81 -0.70
CA LEU A 771 -12.37 3.27 -0.59
C LEU A 771 -11.62 3.74 0.67
N ASP A 772 -11.90 3.14 1.83
CA ASP A 772 -11.23 3.44 3.11
C ASP A 772 -9.71 3.20 3.04
N ALA A 773 -9.29 2.08 2.40
CA ALA A 773 -7.87 1.77 2.19
C ALA A 773 -7.16 2.82 1.30
N HIS A 774 -7.79 3.21 0.19
CA HIS A 774 -7.23 4.22 -0.73
C HIS A 774 -7.23 5.64 -0.13
N PHE A 775 -8.29 6.02 0.58
CA PHE A 775 -8.39 7.33 1.26
C PHE A 775 -7.36 7.47 2.38
N THR A 776 -7.15 6.41 3.17
CA THR A 776 -6.15 6.44 4.26
C THR A 776 -4.72 6.39 3.71
N SER A 777 -4.48 5.61 2.64
CA SER A 777 -3.22 5.66 1.88
C SER A 777 -2.90 7.05 1.32
N LEU A 778 -3.92 7.82 0.91
CA LEU A 778 -3.74 9.18 0.40
C LEU A 778 -3.33 10.16 1.50
N LYS A 779 -3.93 10.07 2.70
CA LYS A 779 -3.55 10.89 3.87
C LYS A 779 -2.08 10.70 4.25
N ILE A 780 -1.64 9.44 4.40
CA ILE A 780 -0.25 9.10 4.76
C ILE A 780 0.75 9.60 3.70
N LEU A 781 0.37 9.65 2.42
CA LEU A 781 1.22 10.20 1.36
C LEU A 781 1.35 11.74 1.39
N LEU A 782 0.39 12.45 1.96
CA LEU A 782 0.39 13.91 2.12
C LEU A 782 1.22 14.36 3.33
N GLU A 783 1.27 13.58 4.39
CA GLU A 783 2.08 13.84 5.60
C GLU A 783 3.59 13.66 5.37
N GLN A 784 3.97 12.96 4.29
CA GLN A 784 5.36 12.72 3.92
C GLN A 784 5.90 13.84 3.01
N GLU A 785 6.36 14.94 3.61
CA GLU A 785 6.97 16.11 2.96
C GLU A 785 8.04 15.75 1.90
N ASN A 786 7.64 15.59 0.64
CA ASN A 786 8.57 15.31 -0.45
C ASN A 786 8.03 15.83 -1.79
N ILE A 787 8.65 16.92 -2.27
CA ILE A 787 8.18 17.76 -3.38
C ILE A 787 7.96 16.96 -4.68
N ILE A 788 8.69 15.87 -4.88
CA ILE A 788 8.62 15.00 -6.07
C ILE A 788 7.24 14.30 -6.21
N LYS A 789 6.44 14.22 -5.13
CA LYS A 789 5.16 13.47 -5.13
C LYS A 789 3.95 14.21 -5.68
N GLN A 790 3.98 15.54 -5.86
CA GLN A 790 2.77 16.34 -6.12
C GLN A 790 1.93 15.82 -7.30
N ALA A 791 2.54 15.50 -8.45
CA ALA A 791 1.82 14.99 -9.63
C ALA A 791 1.19 13.60 -9.41
N TRP A 792 1.76 12.77 -8.55
CA TRP A 792 1.21 11.46 -8.17
C TRP A 792 0.03 11.61 -7.21
N ILE A 793 0.10 12.57 -6.29
CA ILE A 793 -0.99 12.90 -5.35
C ILE A 793 -2.22 13.37 -6.13
N THR A 794 -2.08 14.34 -7.04
CA THR A 794 -3.22 14.82 -7.86
C THR A 794 -3.84 13.70 -8.70
N LYS A 795 -3.04 12.82 -9.31
CA LYS A 795 -3.56 11.63 -10.02
C LYS A 795 -4.32 10.67 -9.10
N ARG A 796 -3.85 10.44 -7.86
CA ARG A 796 -4.56 9.61 -6.87
C ARG A 796 -5.87 10.25 -6.42
N CYS A 797 -5.93 11.56 -6.21
CA CYS A 797 -7.18 12.28 -5.90
C CYS A 797 -8.20 12.15 -7.05
N GLN A 798 -7.75 12.31 -8.29
CA GLN A 798 -8.59 12.15 -9.48
C GLN A 798 -9.14 10.72 -9.62
N ALA A 799 -8.28 9.70 -9.43
CA ALA A 799 -8.69 8.29 -9.49
C ALA A 799 -9.68 7.91 -8.38
N LEU A 800 -9.44 8.34 -7.13
CA LEU A 800 -10.34 8.05 -6.01
C LEU A 800 -11.68 8.80 -6.14
N SER A 801 -11.67 10.05 -6.62
CA SER A 801 -12.90 10.80 -6.95
C SER A 801 -13.65 10.20 -8.16
N ALA A 802 -12.98 9.47 -9.06
CA ALA A 802 -13.64 8.67 -10.09
C ALA A 802 -14.26 7.38 -9.50
N LEU A 803 -13.54 6.64 -8.67
CA LEU A 803 -14.06 5.43 -8.00
C LEU A 803 -15.33 5.73 -7.18
N ILE A 804 -15.32 6.79 -6.36
CA ILE A 804 -16.49 7.16 -5.54
C ILE A 804 -17.72 7.52 -6.41
N ARG A 805 -17.53 8.08 -7.61
CA ARG A 805 -18.63 8.40 -8.54
C ARG A 805 -19.13 7.20 -9.36
N LEU A 806 -18.37 6.12 -9.40
CA LEU A 806 -18.75 4.85 -10.04
C LEU A 806 -19.21 3.81 -9.00
N SER A 807 -19.54 4.28 -7.79
CA SER A 807 -19.79 3.42 -6.64
C SER A 807 -21.19 2.79 -6.65
N CYS A 808 -21.29 1.55 -6.17
CA CYS A 808 -22.57 0.84 -5.98
C CYS A 808 -23.10 0.95 -4.54
N ILE A 809 -22.49 1.82 -3.73
CA ILE A 809 -22.93 2.15 -2.36
C ILE A 809 -23.94 3.30 -2.43
N ASP A 810 -25.11 3.11 -1.81
CA ASP A 810 -26.15 4.15 -1.70
C ASP A 810 -25.56 5.47 -1.16
N THR A 811 -25.87 6.61 -1.79
CA THR A 811 -25.23 7.88 -1.46
C THR A 811 -25.56 8.34 -0.04
N TRP A 812 -24.58 8.22 0.87
CA TRP A 812 -24.70 8.52 2.29
C TRP A 812 -23.61 9.50 2.75
N LYS A 813 -23.80 10.15 3.91
CA LYS A 813 -23.08 11.38 4.27
C LYS A 813 -21.56 11.22 4.26
N ASP A 814 -20.99 10.21 4.93
CA ASP A 814 -19.54 10.04 5.02
C ASP A 814 -18.89 9.76 3.64
N LEU A 815 -19.63 9.21 2.67
CA LEU A 815 -19.13 8.99 1.30
C LEU A 815 -19.02 10.31 0.54
N LEU A 816 -20.01 11.20 0.70
CA LEU A 816 -19.98 12.56 0.16
C LEU A 816 -18.92 13.42 0.87
N ASP A 817 -18.73 13.24 2.18
CA ASP A 817 -17.67 13.91 2.95
C ASP A 817 -16.28 13.41 2.54
N MET A 818 -16.12 12.10 2.30
CA MET A 818 -14.89 11.52 1.75
C MET A 818 -14.60 12.09 0.35
N GLN A 819 -15.59 12.13 -0.53
CA GLN A 819 -15.44 12.68 -1.88
C GLN A 819 -15.03 14.16 -1.85
N LEU A 820 -15.72 14.97 -1.03
CA LEU A 820 -15.39 16.38 -0.81
C LEU A 820 -13.95 16.53 -0.32
N LYS A 821 -13.55 15.75 0.70
CA LYS A 821 -12.19 15.80 1.25
C LYS A 821 -11.12 15.40 0.25
N VAL A 822 -11.36 14.39 -0.58
CA VAL A 822 -10.44 13.97 -1.66
C VAL A 822 -10.27 15.09 -2.70
N CYS A 823 -11.35 15.77 -3.07
CA CYS A 823 -11.30 16.90 -4.00
C CYS A 823 -10.59 18.13 -3.38
N GLU A 824 -10.88 18.49 -2.12
CA GLU A 824 -10.18 19.54 -1.39
C GLU A 824 -8.67 19.30 -1.34
N LEU A 825 -8.23 18.08 -1.02
CA LEU A 825 -6.81 17.71 -0.99
C LEU A 825 -6.14 17.81 -2.36
N GLY A 826 -6.86 17.48 -3.44
CA GLY A 826 -6.40 17.70 -4.81
C GLY A 826 -6.20 19.19 -5.17
N VAL A 827 -7.06 20.06 -4.66
CA VAL A 827 -6.97 21.52 -4.85
C VAL A 827 -5.90 22.15 -3.95
N ILE A 828 -5.72 21.69 -2.71
CA ILE A 828 -4.61 22.09 -1.82
C ILE A 828 -3.26 21.78 -2.48
N ASN A 829 -3.10 20.59 -3.05
CA ASN A 829 -1.86 20.17 -3.70
C ASN A 829 -1.64 20.83 -5.08
N THR A 830 -2.70 21.21 -5.81
CA THR A 830 -2.62 21.85 -7.13
C THR A 830 -3.73 22.91 -7.34
N PRO A 831 -3.60 24.13 -6.77
CA PRO A 831 -4.69 25.12 -6.73
C PRO A 831 -5.02 25.79 -8.07
N CYS A 832 -4.10 25.77 -9.04
CA CYS A 832 -4.32 26.31 -10.39
C CYS A 832 -4.72 25.23 -11.42
N ASN A 833 -5.11 24.04 -10.97
CA ASN A 833 -5.58 22.94 -11.82
C ASN A 833 -7.10 23.03 -12.02
N SER A 834 -7.53 23.41 -13.22
CA SER A 834 -8.95 23.54 -13.58
C SER A 834 -9.73 22.24 -13.36
N THR A 835 -9.12 21.08 -13.64
CA THR A 835 -9.78 19.77 -13.47
C THR A 835 -9.98 19.43 -12.00
N ALA A 836 -9.05 19.80 -11.12
CA ALA A 836 -9.22 19.61 -9.67
C ALA A 836 -10.36 20.50 -9.11
N LEU A 837 -10.44 21.75 -9.56
CA LEU A 837 -11.51 22.69 -9.19
C LEU A 837 -12.88 22.26 -9.74
N CYS A 838 -12.93 21.67 -10.94
CA CYS A 838 -14.15 21.10 -11.50
C CYS A 838 -14.65 19.89 -10.69
N LEU A 839 -13.75 19.01 -10.23
CA LEU A 839 -14.10 17.87 -9.38
C LEU A 839 -14.53 18.31 -7.97
N LEU A 840 -13.93 19.38 -7.43
CA LEU A 840 -14.38 20.01 -6.19
C LEU A 840 -15.79 20.60 -6.34
N GLY A 841 -16.06 21.32 -7.42
CA GLY A 841 -17.39 21.86 -7.71
C GLY A 841 -18.46 20.77 -7.82
N GLN A 842 -18.12 19.61 -8.39
CA GLN A 842 -19.04 18.46 -8.47
C GLN A 842 -19.33 17.85 -7.08
N ALA A 843 -18.32 17.67 -6.22
CA ALA A 843 -18.53 17.16 -4.86
C ALA A 843 -19.32 18.16 -3.98
N GLN A 844 -19.05 19.46 -4.12
CA GLN A 844 -19.80 20.52 -3.44
C GLN A 844 -21.25 20.62 -3.93
N LEU A 845 -21.52 20.29 -5.19
CA LEU A 845 -22.88 20.22 -5.74
C LEU A 845 -23.65 19.02 -5.19
N ALA A 846 -23.03 17.83 -5.12
CA ALA A 846 -23.65 16.64 -4.54
C ALA A 846 -24.02 16.83 -3.06
N GLN A 847 -23.17 17.54 -2.29
CA GLN A 847 -23.45 17.94 -0.90
C GLN A 847 -24.62 18.95 -0.77
N CYS A 848 -24.83 19.81 -1.78
CA CYS A 848 -26.03 20.65 -1.85
C CYS A 848 -27.30 19.82 -2.12
N ASP A 849 -27.19 18.78 -2.95
CA ASP A 849 -28.32 17.94 -3.34
C ASP A 849 -28.76 17.01 -2.19
N SER A 850 -27.84 16.61 -1.29
CA SER A 850 -28.17 15.81 -0.10
C SER A 850 -28.75 16.62 1.07
N ASP A 851 -28.16 17.77 1.41
CA ASP A 851 -28.63 18.63 2.53
C ASP A 851 -29.53 19.80 2.01
N ALA A 852 -30.37 19.51 1.01
CA ALA A 852 -31.10 20.51 0.22
C ALA A 852 -31.99 21.44 1.09
N GLY A 853 -31.83 22.76 0.88
CA GLY A 853 -32.57 23.81 1.61
C GLY A 853 -31.94 24.27 2.93
N SER A 854 -31.02 23.50 3.52
CA SER A 854 -30.30 23.91 4.74
C SER A 854 -29.29 25.05 4.49
N GLU A 855 -28.85 25.74 5.55
CA GLU A 855 -27.73 26.71 5.44
C GLU A 855 -26.43 26.04 4.93
N SER A 856 -26.22 24.77 5.26
CA SER A 856 -25.10 23.96 4.77
C SER A 856 -25.19 23.76 3.25
N GLY A 857 -26.34 23.31 2.75
CA GLY A 857 -26.59 23.13 1.32
C GLY A 857 -26.49 24.43 0.52
N GLN A 858 -27.02 25.54 1.05
CA GLN A 858 -26.88 26.86 0.42
C GLN A 858 -25.42 27.33 0.37
N ALA A 859 -24.63 27.08 1.43
CA ALA A 859 -23.19 27.35 1.41
C ALA A 859 -22.44 26.44 0.42
N ALA A 860 -22.82 25.16 0.33
CA ALA A 860 -22.26 24.21 -0.62
C ALA A 860 -22.54 24.61 -2.08
N LEU A 861 -23.76 25.06 -2.40
CA LEU A 861 -24.14 25.58 -3.72
C LEU A 861 -23.33 26.82 -4.12
N SER A 862 -23.11 27.73 -3.16
CA SER A 862 -22.29 28.93 -3.35
C SER A 862 -20.82 28.58 -3.62
N ASN A 863 -20.25 27.66 -2.82
CA ASN A 863 -18.90 27.14 -3.03
C ASN A 863 -18.77 26.43 -4.40
N ALA A 864 -19.75 25.60 -4.78
CA ALA A 864 -19.76 24.90 -6.07
C ALA A 864 -19.72 25.90 -7.24
N CYS A 865 -20.54 26.96 -7.20
CA CYS A 865 -20.50 28.05 -8.18
C CYS A 865 -19.11 28.69 -8.29
N LEU A 866 -18.48 29.01 -7.14
CA LEU A 866 -17.13 29.59 -7.09
C LEU A 866 -16.07 28.63 -7.65
N SER A 867 -16.14 27.33 -7.34
CA SER A 867 -15.22 26.30 -7.83
C SER A 867 -15.29 26.12 -9.34
N PHE A 868 -16.51 26.08 -9.92
CA PHE A 868 -16.67 26.03 -11.38
C PHE A 868 -16.22 27.33 -12.08
N GLN A 869 -16.52 28.50 -11.49
CA GLN A 869 -16.01 29.78 -12.01
C GLN A 869 -14.48 29.86 -11.97
N ALA A 870 -13.84 29.38 -10.90
CA ALA A 870 -12.39 29.26 -10.81
C ALA A 870 -11.82 28.34 -11.91
N SER A 871 -12.45 27.19 -12.15
CA SER A 871 -12.07 26.25 -13.21
C SER A 871 -12.11 26.88 -14.60
N ILE A 872 -13.16 27.66 -14.91
CA ILE A 872 -13.32 28.31 -16.23
C ILE A 872 -12.31 29.46 -16.41
N MET A 873 -12.06 30.25 -15.36
CA MET A 873 -11.08 31.35 -15.43
C MET A 873 -9.63 30.90 -15.64
N LEU A 874 -9.30 29.67 -15.28
CA LEU A 874 -7.95 29.10 -15.45
C LEU A 874 -7.69 28.53 -16.85
N GLU A 875 -8.69 28.43 -17.72
CA GLU A 875 -8.53 27.88 -19.08
C GLU A 875 -7.50 28.67 -19.91
N GLY A 876 -6.49 27.97 -20.45
CA GLY A 876 -5.37 28.58 -21.18
C GLY A 876 -4.26 29.17 -20.30
N LEU A 877 -4.45 29.24 -18.97
CA LEU A 877 -3.42 29.64 -18.02
C LEU A 877 -2.60 28.43 -17.54
N PRO A 878 -1.34 28.62 -17.08
CA PRO A 878 -0.51 27.53 -16.56
C PRO A 878 -1.11 26.88 -15.30
N VAL A 879 -0.84 25.58 -15.13
CA VAL A 879 -1.29 24.75 -13.99
C VAL A 879 -0.54 25.08 -12.68
N THR A 880 0.46 25.94 -12.73
CA THR A 880 1.27 26.41 -11.60
C THR A 880 1.20 27.94 -11.45
N GLY A 881 0.80 28.44 -10.28
CA GLY A 881 0.69 29.86 -9.98
C GLY A 881 0.03 30.12 -8.63
N ASP A 882 -0.38 31.35 -8.37
CA ASP A 882 -1.13 31.74 -7.17
C ASP A 882 -2.59 31.25 -7.20
N PRO A 883 -3.19 30.88 -6.06
CA PRO A 883 -4.56 30.38 -5.99
C PRO A 883 -5.58 31.45 -6.48
N PRO A 884 -6.59 31.07 -7.30
CA PRO A 884 -7.54 32.03 -7.85
C PRO A 884 -8.44 32.65 -6.77
N GLU A 885 -8.83 33.92 -6.93
CA GLU A 885 -9.67 34.62 -5.94
C GLU A 885 -10.94 33.86 -5.54
N HIS A 886 -11.55 33.14 -6.49
CA HIS A 886 -12.77 32.37 -6.30
C HIS A 886 -12.58 31.17 -5.34
N LEU A 887 -11.36 30.66 -5.22
CA LEU A 887 -10.98 29.67 -4.19
C LEU A 887 -10.76 30.37 -2.83
N ILE A 888 -10.06 31.52 -2.83
CA ILE A 888 -9.77 32.30 -1.60
C ILE A 888 -11.05 32.76 -0.89
N LYS A 889 -12.15 32.96 -1.64
CA LYS A 889 -13.47 33.33 -1.12
C LYS A 889 -14.20 32.20 -0.36
N GLN A 890 -13.73 30.94 -0.43
CA GLN A 890 -14.39 29.80 0.22
C GLN A 890 -13.89 29.60 1.67
N LYS A 891 -14.81 29.39 2.62
CA LYS A 891 -14.49 29.30 4.07
C LYS A 891 -13.46 28.20 4.40
N TRP A 892 -13.63 27.01 3.83
CA TRP A 892 -12.76 25.85 4.10
C TRP A 892 -11.28 26.12 3.72
N TRP A 893 -11.04 26.92 2.67
CA TRP A 893 -9.70 27.32 2.24
C TRP A 893 -9.05 28.29 3.23
N GLN A 894 -9.85 29.21 3.78
CA GLN A 894 -9.40 30.16 4.82
C GLN A 894 -9.08 29.42 6.13
N GLU A 895 -9.91 28.44 6.51
CA GLU A 895 -9.64 27.55 7.66
C GLU A 895 -8.39 26.68 7.46
N HIS A 896 -8.17 26.17 6.25
CA HIS A 896 -6.95 25.42 5.91
C HIS A 896 -5.71 26.30 6.08
N LEU A 897 -5.72 27.53 5.52
CA LEU A 897 -4.63 28.49 5.69
C LEU A 897 -4.43 28.91 7.15
N ALA A 898 -5.48 28.95 7.98
CA ALA A 898 -5.36 29.20 9.42
C ALA A 898 -4.69 28.02 10.15
N LYS A 899 -5.10 26.77 9.84
CA LYS A 899 -4.54 25.54 10.42
C LYS A 899 -3.06 25.35 10.03
N GLU A 900 -2.67 25.67 8.80
CA GLU A 900 -1.26 25.64 8.38
C GLU A 900 -0.41 26.71 9.09
N LYS A 901 -0.94 27.93 9.27
CA LYS A 901 -0.26 28.96 10.08
C LYS A 901 -0.07 28.48 11.52
N GLU A 902 -1.12 27.98 12.16
CA GLU A 902 -1.07 27.46 13.53
C GLU A 902 -0.06 26.29 13.68
N LYS A 903 0.05 25.40 12.68
CA LYS A 903 1.12 24.39 12.63
C LYS A 903 2.50 25.04 12.60
N THR A 904 2.74 25.96 11.67
CA THR A 904 4.07 26.61 11.54
C THR A 904 4.44 27.41 12.79
N GLU A 905 3.49 28.12 13.41
CA GLU A 905 3.69 28.85 14.66
C GLU A 905 4.06 27.92 15.81
N LYS A 906 3.36 26.78 15.98
CA LYS A 906 3.73 25.74 16.95
C LYS A 906 5.12 25.15 16.66
N GLN A 907 5.44 24.91 15.40
CA GLN A 907 6.72 24.32 14.98
C GLN A 907 7.90 25.29 15.09
N ILE A 908 7.66 26.61 15.02
CA ILE A 908 8.62 27.68 15.36
C ILE A 908 8.80 27.76 16.87
N CYS A 909 7.71 27.78 17.65
CA CYS A 909 7.77 27.82 19.12
C CYS A 909 8.56 26.62 19.70
N ILE A 910 8.41 25.42 19.14
CA ILE A 910 9.18 24.22 19.49
C ILE A 910 10.69 24.36 19.16
N LYS A 911 11.06 25.20 18.18
CA LYS A 911 12.47 25.51 17.87
C LYS A 911 13.04 26.57 18.81
N GLU A 912 12.27 27.61 19.16
CA GLU A 912 12.71 28.66 20.09
C GLU A 912 12.93 28.11 21.51
N VAL A 913 12.05 27.25 22.00
CA VAL A 913 12.21 26.54 23.31
C VAL A 913 13.47 25.66 23.35
N LYS A 914 14.02 25.25 22.20
CA LYS A 914 15.31 24.53 22.12
C LYS A 914 16.54 25.43 21.96
N ALA A 915 16.36 26.75 21.77
CA ALA A 915 17.45 27.71 21.60
C ALA A 915 17.85 28.43 22.90
N SER A 916 16.94 28.54 23.88
CA SER A 916 17.19 29.21 25.16
C SER A 916 17.24 28.20 26.33
N GLY A 917 18.43 27.67 26.66
CA GLY A 917 18.55 26.58 27.64
C GLY A 917 19.94 26.33 28.22
N SER A 918 20.71 27.37 28.54
CA SER A 918 22.05 27.24 29.15
C SER A 918 22.00 27.34 30.68
N PHE A 919 22.22 26.20 31.36
CA PHE A 919 22.70 26.00 32.75
C PHE A 919 22.51 27.11 33.81
N GLU A 920 21.84 26.73 34.92
CA GLU A 920 22.36 26.96 36.27
C GLU A 920 22.25 25.67 37.11
N HIS A 921 23.17 25.48 38.07
CA HIS A 921 23.14 24.36 39.02
C HIS A 921 22.38 24.74 40.30
N THR A 922 21.65 23.78 40.92
CA THR A 922 21.95 23.22 42.26
C THR A 922 20.79 22.40 42.87
N GLY A 923 21.12 21.46 43.77
CA GLY A 923 20.60 21.55 45.14
C GLY A 923 19.18 21.07 45.52
N ALA A 924 18.89 19.77 45.32
CA ALA A 924 18.28 18.87 46.32
C ALA A 924 16.95 19.19 47.10
N ARG A 925 16.16 18.11 47.28
CA ARG A 925 15.22 17.78 48.39
C ARG A 925 13.80 18.39 48.49
N ARG A 926 12.84 17.46 48.43
CA ARG A 926 11.64 17.28 49.31
C ARG A 926 10.58 18.40 49.41
N GLY A 927 9.45 18.15 48.72
CA GLY A 927 8.22 17.70 49.41
C GLY A 927 7.04 18.69 49.56
N ILE A 928 5.82 18.10 49.53
CA ILE A 928 4.54 18.51 50.17
C ILE A 928 4.17 20.02 50.14
N GLY A 929 3.08 20.50 49.54
CA GLY A 929 1.95 19.87 48.83
C GLY A 929 0.58 20.38 49.31
N LYS A 930 -0.34 20.73 48.38
CA LYS A 930 -1.70 21.33 48.58
C LYS A 930 -1.67 22.71 49.31
N THR A 931 -2.38 23.76 48.92
CA THR A 931 -3.79 23.88 48.48
C THR A 931 -4.02 25.05 47.51
N ALA A 932 -5.26 25.21 47.02
CA ALA A 932 -5.79 26.36 46.27
C ALA A 932 -6.89 27.07 47.12
N PRO A 933 -7.72 27.99 46.59
CA PRO A 933 -7.44 29.29 45.93
C PRO A 933 -8.19 30.46 46.64
N ALA A 934 -8.19 31.68 46.07
CA ALA A 934 -9.37 32.56 45.81
C ALA A 934 -9.15 34.10 45.95
N GLN A 935 -9.81 34.86 45.06
CA GLN A 935 -10.31 36.27 45.19
C GLN A 935 -9.30 37.42 45.45
N GLY A 936 -9.53 38.68 45.01
CA GLY A 936 -10.58 39.22 44.11
C GLY A 936 -10.70 40.76 44.16
N GLY A 937 -11.10 41.41 43.05
CA GLY A 937 -11.40 42.87 42.92
C GLY A 937 -10.45 43.61 41.93
N THR A 938 -10.88 44.21 40.81
CA THR A 938 -11.67 45.47 40.60
C THR A 938 -10.92 46.75 41.03
N ILE A 939 -10.91 47.89 40.31
CA ILE A 939 -11.53 48.34 39.03
C ILE A 939 -10.60 49.44 38.41
N ALA A 940 -10.58 49.88 37.14
CA ALA A 940 -11.64 50.51 36.31
C ALA A 940 -11.23 50.61 34.79
N MET A 941 -11.97 51.43 34.01
CA MET A 941 -11.55 52.10 32.74
C MET A 941 -11.86 53.62 32.86
N ALA A 942 -11.59 54.58 31.95
CA ALA A 942 -11.17 54.58 30.53
C ALA A 942 -10.63 55.98 30.06
N LYS A 943 -10.21 56.05 28.77
CA LYS A 943 -10.34 57.17 27.79
C LYS A 943 -9.39 58.42 27.78
N THR A 944 -8.57 58.46 26.71
CA THR A 944 -8.36 59.55 25.70
C THR A 944 -7.99 61.00 26.08
N SER A 945 -6.93 61.54 25.45
CA SER A 945 -7.02 62.56 24.36
C SER A 945 -5.64 63.10 23.89
N ALA A 946 -5.60 63.78 22.74
CA ALA A 946 -4.49 64.60 22.24
C ALA A 946 -5.01 66.05 21.99
N PRO A 947 -4.14 67.08 21.85
CA PRO A 947 -3.81 67.55 20.48
C PRO A 947 -2.43 68.27 20.32
N SER A 948 -2.23 68.95 19.18
CA SER A 948 -0.98 69.51 18.63
C SER A 948 -0.77 71.04 18.76
N ARG A 949 0.49 71.55 18.64
CA ARG A 949 0.88 72.65 17.69
C ARG A 949 2.38 73.12 17.73
N GLY A 950 3.10 72.94 16.62
CA GLY A 950 4.24 73.73 16.03
C GLY A 950 5.29 74.46 16.92
N VAL A 951 5.97 75.55 16.51
CA VAL A 951 6.15 76.25 15.19
C VAL A 951 7.50 77.04 15.18
N LYS A 952 8.37 76.94 14.14
CA LYS A 952 9.22 78.04 13.55
C LYS A 952 10.15 77.61 12.39
N ALA A 953 10.70 78.57 11.64
CA ALA A 953 11.54 78.43 10.43
C ALA A 953 12.44 79.67 10.18
N VAL A 954 13.40 79.63 9.23
CA VAL A 954 13.91 80.75 8.36
C VAL A 954 15.03 80.27 7.38
N PRO A 955 15.28 80.90 6.19
CA PRO A 955 16.14 80.32 5.13
C PRO A 955 17.24 81.25 4.48
N GLY A 956 18.09 80.69 3.59
CA GLY A 956 18.47 81.35 2.32
C GLY A 956 19.96 81.50 1.90
N VAL A 957 20.15 81.84 0.60
CA VAL A 957 21.33 82.45 -0.08
C VAL A 957 22.54 81.54 -0.44
N ALA A 958 23.24 81.63 -1.61
CA ALA A 958 22.91 82.00 -3.02
C ALA A 958 24.11 81.76 -4.00
N ARG A 959 23.84 81.82 -5.32
CA ARG A 959 24.72 82.14 -6.51
C ARG A 959 25.02 81.01 -7.53
N GLY A 960 25.38 81.42 -8.76
CA GLY A 960 25.64 80.59 -9.95
C GLY A 960 26.30 81.40 -11.09
N VAL A 961 25.93 81.13 -12.36
CA VAL A 961 26.42 81.72 -13.66
C VAL A 961 27.50 80.90 -14.40
N ALA A 962 27.49 80.95 -15.75
CA ALA A 962 28.30 80.19 -16.73
C ALA A 962 29.33 81.14 -17.44
N PRO A 963 29.96 80.90 -18.64
CA PRO A 963 29.92 79.75 -19.59
C PRO A 963 31.25 79.36 -20.35
N VAL A 964 31.18 78.27 -21.15
CA VAL A 964 31.83 78.06 -22.50
C VAL A 964 33.37 77.82 -22.71
N LYS A 965 33.67 76.64 -23.33
CA LYS A 965 34.75 76.24 -24.30
C LYS A 965 36.26 76.04 -23.92
N ARG A 966 36.80 74.91 -24.43
CA ARG A 966 38.01 74.67 -25.29
C ARG A 966 39.20 73.77 -24.80
N ASN A 967 39.27 72.57 -25.42
CA ASN A 967 40.42 71.89 -26.09
C ASN A 967 41.68 71.35 -25.36
N GLY A 968 41.93 70.04 -25.55
CA GLY A 968 43.27 69.41 -25.71
C GLY A 968 43.80 68.59 -24.51
N LYS A 969 44.57 67.49 -24.68
CA LYS A 969 45.03 66.78 -25.90
C LYS A 969 45.35 65.29 -25.63
N SER A 970 45.09 64.46 -26.65
CA SER A 970 45.61 63.11 -27.01
C SER A 970 47.00 62.69 -26.49
N THR A 971 47.36 61.39 -26.39
CA THR A 971 47.38 60.31 -27.43
C THR A 971 47.38 58.90 -26.77
N GLY A 972 47.04 57.76 -27.40
CA GLY A 972 46.60 57.35 -28.76
C GLY A 972 46.09 55.89 -28.69
N LYS A 973 45.99 54.99 -29.69
CA LYS A 973 46.02 54.94 -31.19
C LYS A 973 45.58 53.50 -31.59
N SER A 974 45.08 53.12 -32.80
CA SER A 974 44.10 53.73 -33.72
C SER A 974 43.84 52.81 -34.96
N ASN A 975 42.55 52.50 -35.27
CA ASN A 975 41.99 52.06 -36.59
C ASN A 975 42.26 50.62 -37.11
N PRO A 976 41.45 50.06 -38.05
CA PRO A 976 40.34 50.61 -38.91
C PRO A 976 39.00 49.77 -38.87
N LYS A 977 37.87 49.97 -39.62
CA LYS A 977 37.31 51.05 -40.50
C LYS A 977 35.74 51.23 -40.46
N ILE A 978 34.99 51.06 -41.58
CA ILE A 978 33.90 51.95 -42.10
C ILE A 978 33.10 51.20 -43.24
N GLN A 979 31.85 51.43 -43.71
CA GLN A 979 30.91 52.59 -43.71
C GLN A 979 29.37 52.28 -43.48
N LEU A 980 28.47 52.66 -44.43
CA LEU A 980 26.99 52.90 -44.42
C LEU A 980 26.53 53.11 -45.92
N PRO A 981 25.24 53.33 -46.35
CA PRO A 981 23.87 53.12 -45.78
C PRO A 981 22.77 52.58 -46.80
N LEU A 982 21.47 52.65 -46.43
CA LEU A 982 20.22 52.78 -47.27
C LEU A 982 19.56 51.57 -48.01
N GLY A 983 18.20 51.46 -47.93
CA GLY A 983 17.36 51.29 -49.16
C GLY A 983 16.20 50.26 -49.28
N LYS A 984 14.99 50.56 -48.78
CA LYS A 984 13.62 50.25 -49.30
C LYS A 984 13.28 48.97 -50.16
N SER A 985 12.42 48.11 -49.58
CA SER A 985 11.08 47.62 -50.08
C SER A 985 10.85 46.83 -51.40
N LYS A 986 9.82 45.95 -51.37
CA LYS A 986 9.05 45.34 -52.50
C LYS A 986 9.81 44.26 -53.33
N GLN A 987 9.18 43.31 -54.04
CA GLN A 987 7.76 42.89 -54.24
C GLN A 987 7.69 41.40 -54.67
N GLU A 988 6.52 40.74 -54.55
CA GLU A 988 5.87 39.74 -55.46
C GLU A 988 6.68 38.63 -56.21
N CYS A 989 6.12 37.47 -56.63
CA CYS A 989 4.92 36.69 -56.28
C CYS A 989 4.96 35.35 -57.07
N SER A 990 4.11 34.37 -56.69
CA SER A 990 3.59 33.29 -57.56
C SER A 990 4.57 32.18 -58.02
N THR A 991 4.17 30.91 -58.23
CA THR A 991 2.98 30.13 -57.81
C THR A 991 3.26 28.64 -57.98
N GLN A 992 2.80 27.80 -57.04
CA GLN A 992 2.27 26.42 -57.24
C GLN A 992 3.20 25.35 -57.89
N HIS A 993 3.07 24.04 -57.65
CA HIS A 993 2.10 23.21 -56.90
C HIS A 993 2.82 21.98 -56.29
N THR A 994 2.32 21.42 -55.17
CA THR A 994 2.44 20.00 -54.71
C THR A 994 3.81 19.29 -54.72
N LYS A 995 4.30 18.59 -53.69
CA LYS A 995 3.82 18.12 -52.36
C LYS A 995 5.09 17.81 -51.53
N PRO A 996 5.03 17.84 -50.18
CA PRO A 996 5.97 17.03 -49.40
C PRO A 996 5.30 16.22 -48.28
N ALA A 997 5.73 14.96 -48.15
CA ALA A 997 5.91 14.33 -46.85
C ALA A 997 7.43 14.35 -46.59
N ALA A 998 7.87 14.79 -45.41
CA ALA A 998 9.26 15.20 -45.18
C ALA A 998 10.04 14.20 -44.30
N PRO A 999 11.24 13.77 -44.74
CA PRO A 999 12.25 13.14 -43.88
C PRO A 999 13.47 14.05 -43.61
N LEU A 1000 14.06 13.87 -42.43
CA LEU A 1000 15.50 13.98 -42.09
C LEU A 1000 16.23 15.35 -42.15
N ASP A 1001 16.59 15.79 -40.94
CA ASP A 1001 17.97 16.00 -40.45
C ASP A 1001 18.75 17.34 -40.51
N GLU A 1002 19.63 17.41 -39.49
CA GLU A 1002 20.79 18.26 -39.16
C GLU A 1002 20.66 19.74 -38.68
N GLU A 1003 21.02 19.88 -37.39
CA GLU A 1003 21.69 20.97 -36.66
C GLU A 1003 21.53 22.45 -37.03
N HIS A 1004 21.18 23.26 -36.01
CA HIS A 1004 22.15 24.21 -35.44
C HIS A 1004 21.81 24.63 -33.99
N LYS A 1005 22.83 25.05 -33.23
CA LYS A 1005 22.73 25.39 -31.80
C LYS A 1005 22.02 26.72 -31.55
N ILE A 1006 21.01 26.70 -30.67
CA ILE A 1006 20.44 27.89 -30.02
C ILE A 1006 20.43 27.65 -28.49
N SER A 1007 20.53 28.74 -27.72
CA SER A 1007 20.50 28.74 -26.25
C SER A 1007 19.28 27.99 -25.69
N GLY A 1008 19.49 27.26 -24.59
CA GLY A 1008 18.50 26.35 -24.01
C GLY A 1008 17.11 26.98 -23.81
N ALA A 1009 16.11 26.40 -24.48
CA ALA A 1009 14.72 26.82 -24.35
C ALA A 1009 14.10 26.23 -23.07
N THR A 1010 13.34 27.04 -22.35
CA THR A 1010 12.50 26.60 -21.24
C THR A 1010 11.44 25.62 -21.76
N THR A 1011 11.28 24.47 -21.09
CA THR A 1011 10.18 23.54 -21.36
C THR A 1011 8.84 24.29 -21.22
N PRO A 1012 7.92 24.23 -22.20
CA PRO A 1012 6.67 24.97 -22.12
C PRO A 1012 5.83 24.48 -20.94
N ALA A 1013 5.39 25.40 -20.08
CA ALA A 1013 4.60 25.08 -18.91
C ALA A 1013 3.26 24.44 -19.30
N ALA A 1014 2.84 23.41 -18.55
CA ALA A 1014 1.55 22.76 -18.79
C ALA A 1014 0.40 23.75 -18.59
N LEU A 1015 -0.45 23.90 -19.60
CA LEU A 1015 -1.61 24.78 -19.61
C LEU A 1015 -2.90 24.01 -19.31
N ASN A 1016 -3.85 24.67 -18.64
CA ASN A 1016 -5.19 24.14 -18.47
C ASN A 1016 -5.94 24.11 -19.82
N LEU A 1017 -6.48 22.95 -20.19
CA LEU A 1017 -7.29 22.80 -21.40
C LEU A 1017 -8.71 23.36 -21.20
N LYS A 1018 -9.33 23.83 -22.30
CA LYS A 1018 -10.74 24.22 -22.30
C LYS A 1018 -11.65 23.00 -22.20
N SER A 1019 -12.72 23.09 -21.40
CA SER A 1019 -13.65 21.98 -21.17
C SER A 1019 -15.11 22.44 -21.03
N HIS A 1020 -16.04 21.62 -21.52
CA HIS A 1020 -17.47 21.84 -21.30
C HIS A 1020 -17.89 21.45 -19.87
N ALA A 1021 -17.16 20.55 -19.21
CA ALA A 1021 -17.55 19.98 -17.91
C ALA A 1021 -17.76 21.01 -16.78
N PRO A 1022 -16.89 22.03 -16.57
CA PRO A 1022 -17.14 23.03 -15.52
C PRO A 1022 -18.27 24.00 -15.89
N ARG A 1023 -18.57 24.20 -17.19
CA ARG A 1023 -19.72 25.00 -17.64
C ARG A 1023 -21.03 24.25 -17.38
N LEU A 1024 -21.07 22.95 -17.66
CA LEU A 1024 -22.21 22.08 -17.34
C LEU A 1024 -22.44 22.03 -15.82
N GLY A 1025 -21.37 21.90 -15.02
CA GLY A 1025 -21.45 21.98 -13.56
C GLY A 1025 -21.98 23.33 -13.05
N LEU A 1026 -21.54 24.45 -13.65
CA LEU A 1026 -22.04 25.78 -13.31
C LEU A 1026 -23.50 25.97 -13.73
N ALA A 1027 -23.91 25.44 -14.89
CA ALA A 1027 -25.30 25.46 -15.35
C ALA A 1027 -26.21 24.69 -14.37
N ARG A 1028 -25.80 23.48 -13.97
CA ARG A 1028 -26.46 22.65 -12.94
C ARG A 1028 -26.60 23.38 -11.61
N ALA A 1029 -25.54 24.04 -11.15
CA ALA A 1029 -25.57 24.85 -9.92
C ALA A 1029 -26.53 26.07 -10.04
N ARG A 1030 -26.55 26.74 -11.19
CA ARG A 1030 -27.45 27.90 -11.44
C ARG A 1030 -28.91 27.49 -11.66
N ALA A 1031 -29.17 26.28 -12.15
CA ALA A 1031 -30.52 25.73 -12.31
C ALA A 1031 -31.23 25.47 -10.96
N ARG A 1032 -30.47 25.17 -9.90
CA ARG A 1032 -30.96 24.97 -8.52
C ARG A 1032 -31.37 26.27 -7.82
N SER A 1033 -31.24 27.43 -8.48
CA SER A 1033 -31.68 28.73 -7.97
C SER A 1033 -32.59 29.42 -9.00
N PRO A 1034 -33.89 29.63 -8.72
CA PRO A 1034 -34.85 30.15 -9.70
C PRO A 1034 -34.46 31.53 -10.23
N ASN A 1035 -33.88 32.38 -9.38
CA ASN A 1035 -33.37 33.71 -9.73
C ASN A 1035 -32.18 33.68 -10.72
N SER A 1036 -31.65 32.51 -11.09
CA SER A 1036 -30.58 32.35 -12.08
C SER A 1036 -30.89 31.37 -13.22
N HIS A 1037 -32.16 30.97 -13.42
CA HIS A 1037 -32.55 30.09 -14.54
C HIS A 1037 -32.12 30.61 -15.91
N GLN A 1038 -32.28 31.91 -16.19
CA GLN A 1038 -31.81 32.51 -17.45
C GLN A 1038 -30.29 32.38 -17.67
N GLN A 1039 -29.50 32.38 -16.58
CA GLN A 1039 -28.04 32.16 -16.63
C GLN A 1039 -27.69 30.67 -16.79
N ALA A 1040 -28.49 29.77 -16.23
CA ALA A 1040 -28.35 28.33 -16.48
C ALA A 1040 -28.61 28.01 -17.96
N CYS A 1041 -29.68 28.55 -18.54
CA CYS A 1041 -30.04 28.32 -19.94
C CYS A 1041 -28.94 28.78 -20.92
N SER A 1042 -28.31 29.94 -20.69
CA SER A 1042 -27.20 30.38 -21.56
C SER A 1042 -25.94 29.53 -21.38
N LEU A 1043 -25.66 29.00 -20.19
CA LEU A 1043 -24.54 28.08 -19.95
C LEU A 1043 -24.77 26.70 -20.59
N TYR A 1044 -25.99 26.15 -20.57
CA TYR A 1044 -26.29 24.92 -21.31
C TYR A 1044 -26.16 25.13 -22.83
N GLN A 1045 -26.59 26.29 -23.36
CA GLN A 1045 -26.37 26.65 -24.76
C GLN A 1045 -24.87 26.78 -25.11
N GLU A 1046 -24.04 27.32 -24.20
CA GLU A 1046 -22.58 27.33 -24.36
C GLU A 1046 -22.02 25.89 -24.40
N VAL A 1047 -22.44 25.02 -23.48
CA VAL A 1047 -22.03 23.60 -23.45
C VAL A 1047 -22.41 22.87 -24.75
N ILE A 1048 -23.65 23.04 -25.22
CA ILE A 1048 -24.13 22.48 -26.50
C ILE A 1048 -23.26 22.98 -27.66
N SER A 1049 -22.90 24.26 -27.69
CA SER A 1049 -22.04 24.83 -28.74
C SER A 1049 -20.60 24.30 -28.70
N MET A 1050 -20.09 23.94 -27.52
CA MET A 1050 -18.75 23.38 -27.33
C MET A 1050 -18.67 21.87 -27.57
N SER A 1051 -19.76 21.13 -27.29
CA SER A 1051 -19.78 19.67 -27.29
C SER A 1051 -21.18 19.14 -27.62
N PRO A 1052 -21.62 19.18 -28.91
CA PRO A 1052 -23.00 18.87 -29.30
C PRO A 1052 -23.50 17.46 -29.00
N GLN A 1053 -22.62 16.53 -28.58
CA GLN A 1053 -22.91 15.12 -28.31
C GLN A 1053 -23.31 14.81 -26.86
N VAL A 1054 -23.42 15.82 -25.98
CA VAL A 1054 -23.68 15.62 -24.54
C VAL A 1054 -25.19 15.67 -24.24
N HIS A 1055 -25.85 14.51 -24.17
CA HIS A 1055 -27.29 14.36 -23.94
C HIS A 1055 -27.79 15.19 -22.74
N ASP A 1056 -27.10 15.09 -21.58
CA ASP A 1056 -27.38 15.82 -20.34
C ASP A 1056 -27.72 17.30 -20.57
N ALA A 1057 -26.96 17.98 -21.43
CA ALA A 1057 -27.07 19.42 -21.64
C ALA A 1057 -28.34 19.82 -22.40
N TYR A 1058 -28.89 18.92 -23.22
CA TYR A 1058 -30.17 19.10 -23.90
C TYR A 1058 -31.33 18.74 -22.97
N ILE A 1059 -31.21 17.64 -22.21
CA ILE A 1059 -32.24 17.17 -21.27
C ILE A 1059 -32.46 18.22 -20.17
N GLU A 1060 -31.40 18.71 -19.53
CA GLU A 1060 -31.50 19.69 -18.44
C GLU A 1060 -31.95 21.07 -18.92
N LEU A 1061 -31.56 21.48 -20.14
CA LEU A 1061 -32.05 22.71 -20.76
C LEU A 1061 -33.52 22.61 -21.16
N ALA A 1062 -33.93 21.49 -21.77
CA ALA A 1062 -35.32 21.26 -22.14
C ALA A 1062 -36.21 21.20 -20.89
N ASN A 1063 -35.79 20.51 -19.82
CA ASN A 1063 -36.56 20.43 -18.57
C ASN A 1063 -36.80 21.80 -17.91
N LEU A 1064 -35.84 22.74 -17.99
CA LEU A 1064 -36.06 24.13 -17.55
C LEU A 1064 -37.05 24.91 -18.45
N LEU A 1065 -37.23 24.50 -19.70
CA LEU A 1065 -38.12 25.13 -20.66
C LEU A 1065 -39.52 24.47 -20.71
N VAL A 1066 -39.67 23.17 -20.42
CA VAL A 1066 -40.94 22.43 -20.54
C VAL A 1066 -42.11 23.07 -19.77
N GLU A 1067 -41.87 23.72 -18.64
CA GLU A 1067 -42.92 24.41 -17.86
C GLU A 1067 -43.23 25.84 -18.33
N SER A 1068 -42.34 26.46 -19.13
CA SER A 1068 -42.44 27.89 -19.52
C SER A 1068 -42.63 28.11 -21.02
N ASP A 1069 -41.96 27.33 -21.86
CA ASP A 1069 -42.14 27.24 -23.31
C ASP A 1069 -41.90 25.78 -23.78
N PRO A 1070 -42.98 24.97 -23.88
CA PRO A 1070 -42.90 23.59 -24.38
C PRO A 1070 -42.41 23.49 -25.84
N GLN A 1071 -42.57 24.52 -26.67
CA GLN A 1071 -42.10 24.49 -28.06
C GLN A 1071 -40.59 24.76 -28.12
N ALA A 1072 -40.07 25.68 -27.31
CA ALA A 1072 -38.62 25.87 -27.16
C ALA A 1072 -37.93 24.60 -26.62
N ALA A 1073 -38.56 23.84 -25.72
CA ALA A 1073 -38.04 22.55 -25.27
C ALA A 1073 -37.93 21.52 -26.42
N VAL A 1074 -38.96 21.42 -27.28
CA VAL A 1074 -38.93 20.57 -28.49
C VAL A 1074 -37.86 21.06 -29.47
N GLU A 1075 -37.72 22.38 -29.67
CA GLU A 1075 -36.64 22.95 -30.49
C GLU A 1075 -35.24 22.64 -29.96
N VAL A 1076 -35.04 22.59 -28.65
CA VAL A 1076 -33.76 22.22 -28.03
C VAL A 1076 -33.42 20.77 -28.35
N TYR A 1077 -34.30 19.82 -28.02
CA TYR A 1077 -34.08 18.41 -28.34
C TYR A 1077 -33.87 18.16 -29.84
N SER A 1078 -34.58 18.90 -30.70
CA SER A 1078 -34.46 18.83 -32.16
C SER A 1078 -33.11 19.24 -32.73
N ARG A 1079 -32.26 19.90 -31.93
CA ARG A 1079 -30.90 20.30 -32.35
C ARG A 1079 -29.85 19.23 -32.01
N PHE A 1080 -30.22 18.16 -31.32
CA PHE A 1080 -29.32 17.06 -31.01
C PHE A 1080 -28.91 16.29 -32.29
N PRO A 1081 -27.61 16.00 -32.49
CA PRO A 1081 -27.12 15.29 -33.68
C PRO A 1081 -27.38 13.78 -33.59
N LEU A 1082 -28.65 13.38 -33.76
CA LEU A 1082 -29.07 11.97 -33.78
C LEU A 1082 -28.35 11.17 -34.89
N LYS A 1083 -27.93 9.94 -34.53
CA LYS A 1083 -27.41 8.93 -35.47
C LYS A 1083 -28.51 8.39 -36.39
N PRO A 1084 -28.19 7.71 -37.50
CA PRO A 1084 -29.16 6.89 -38.24
C PRO A 1084 -29.90 5.93 -37.29
N VAL A 1085 -31.19 5.70 -37.47
CA VAL A 1085 -32.03 4.97 -36.49
C VAL A 1085 -31.51 3.55 -36.19
N ASN A 1086 -30.89 2.90 -37.16
CA ASN A 1086 -30.29 1.56 -37.00
C ASN A 1086 -28.99 1.55 -36.15
N GLU A 1087 -28.46 2.72 -35.80
CA GLU A 1087 -27.21 2.95 -35.05
C GLU A 1087 -27.47 3.72 -33.73
N GLN A 1088 -28.73 4.05 -33.43
CA GLN A 1088 -29.11 4.78 -32.21
C GLN A 1088 -29.01 3.88 -30.96
N THR A 1089 -28.53 4.47 -29.88
CA THR A 1089 -28.56 3.88 -28.53
C THR A 1089 -29.91 4.12 -27.85
N PHE A 1090 -30.16 3.46 -26.71
CA PHE A 1090 -31.33 3.77 -25.87
C PHE A 1090 -31.32 5.23 -25.38
N ASP A 1091 -30.14 5.82 -25.16
CA ASP A 1091 -29.99 7.23 -24.76
C ASP A 1091 -30.33 8.20 -25.92
N ASP A 1092 -29.96 7.85 -27.15
CA ASP A 1092 -30.40 8.59 -28.34
C ASP A 1092 -31.93 8.49 -28.53
N ALA A 1093 -32.51 7.31 -28.23
CA ALA A 1093 -33.96 7.10 -28.29
C ALA A 1093 -34.71 7.90 -27.22
N PHE A 1094 -34.16 8.09 -26.01
CA PHE A 1094 -34.79 8.91 -24.96
C PHE A 1094 -35.15 10.32 -25.46
N ILE A 1095 -34.23 10.97 -26.20
CA ILE A 1095 -34.48 12.30 -26.80
C ILE A 1095 -35.66 12.26 -27.79
N THR A 1096 -35.77 11.21 -28.61
CA THR A 1096 -36.92 11.05 -29.53
C THR A 1096 -38.23 10.78 -28.78
N GLY A 1097 -38.16 10.06 -27.65
CA GLY A 1097 -39.27 9.77 -26.76
C GLY A 1097 -39.80 11.02 -26.05
N GLU A 1098 -38.93 11.92 -25.60
CA GLU A 1098 -39.34 13.18 -24.96
C GLU A 1098 -39.93 14.19 -25.95
N ILE A 1099 -39.42 14.27 -27.19
CA ILE A 1099 -40.08 15.04 -28.26
C ILE A 1099 -41.51 14.53 -28.48
N VAL A 1100 -41.70 13.20 -28.54
CA VAL A 1100 -43.03 12.58 -28.63
C VAL A 1100 -43.87 12.92 -27.41
N HIS A 1101 -43.32 12.78 -26.19
CA HIS A 1101 -44.05 13.03 -24.95
C HIS A 1101 -44.59 14.45 -24.87
N ILE A 1102 -43.74 15.46 -25.11
CA ILE A 1102 -44.12 16.87 -25.06
C ILE A 1102 -45.18 17.19 -26.13
N LEU A 1103 -44.99 16.75 -27.37
CA LEU A 1103 -45.94 17.01 -28.46
C LEU A 1103 -47.29 16.32 -28.24
N MET A 1104 -47.30 15.09 -27.73
CA MET A 1104 -48.54 14.37 -27.39
C MET A 1104 -49.26 14.98 -26.18
N LYS A 1105 -48.51 15.45 -25.16
CA LYS A 1105 -49.04 16.14 -23.96
C LYS A 1105 -49.66 17.50 -24.28
N GLN A 1106 -49.18 18.17 -25.34
CA GLN A 1106 -49.72 19.44 -25.85
C GLN A 1106 -50.78 19.26 -26.97
N GLU A 1107 -51.21 18.01 -27.26
CA GLU A 1107 -52.13 17.66 -28.35
C GLU A 1107 -51.69 18.11 -29.77
N LEU A 1108 -50.39 18.32 -29.99
CA LEU A 1108 -49.81 18.85 -31.24
C LEU A 1108 -49.64 17.76 -32.31
N TYR A 1109 -50.73 17.06 -32.63
CA TYR A 1109 -50.73 15.86 -33.49
C TYR A 1109 -50.29 16.08 -34.95
N GLU A 1110 -50.35 17.31 -35.46
CA GLU A 1110 -49.91 17.65 -36.83
C GLU A 1110 -48.47 18.19 -36.88
N HIS A 1111 -47.73 18.17 -35.77
CA HIS A 1111 -46.37 18.72 -35.72
C HIS A 1111 -45.41 17.89 -36.60
N PRO A 1112 -44.60 18.50 -37.49
CA PRO A 1112 -43.82 17.78 -38.50
C PRO A 1112 -42.77 16.82 -37.91
N GLN A 1113 -42.42 16.99 -36.64
CA GLN A 1113 -41.46 16.14 -35.92
C GLN A 1113 -42.10 14.99 -35.14
N LEU A 1114 -43.42 14.94 -35.00
CA LEU A 1114 -44.08 13.88 -34.23
C LEU A 1114 -43.93 12.52 -34.93
N ALA A 1115 -44.26 12.42 -36.22
CA ALA A 1115 -44.18 11.16 -36.96
C ALA A 1115 -42.76 10.58 -37.05
N PRO A 1116 -41.71 11.35 -37.42
CA PRO A 1116 -40.35 10.80 -37.52
C PRO A 1116 -39.79 10.31 -36.19
N ASN A 1117 -39.99 11.07 -35.09
CA ASN A 1117 -39.50 10.68 -33.77
C ASN A 1117 -40.27 9.47 -33.21
N LEU A 1118 -41.58 9.40 -33.42
CA LEU A 1118 -42.38 8.24 -32.99
C LEU A 1118 -42.02 6.96 -33.74
N ILE A 1119 -41.64 7.06 -35.02
CA ILE A 1119 -41.08 5.94 -35.80
C ILE A 1119 -39.68 5.54 -35.28
N ALA A 1120 -38.81 6.50 -34.96
CA ALA A 1120 -37.48 6.21 -34.42
C ALA A 1120 -37.55 5.54 -33.04
N TYR A 1121 -38.29 6.15 -32.12
CA TYR A 1121 -38.53 5.63 -30.77
C TYR A 1121 -39.14 4.22 -30.80
N GLY A 1122 -40.15 3.98 -31.65
CA GLY A 1122 -40.77 2.67 -31.85
C GLY A 1122 -39.85 1.60 -32.48
N LYS A 1123 -38.81 2.00 -33.23
CA LYS A 1123 -37.79 1.07 -33.76
C LYS A 1123 -36.75 0.68 -32.72
N VAL A 1124 -36.30 1.61 -31.87
CA VAL A 1124 -35.26 1.35 -30.88
C VAL A 1124 -35.82 0.71 -29.60
N MET A 1125 -36.98 1.18 -29.13
CA MET A 1125 -37.62 0.67 -27.90
C MET A 1125 -38.64 -0.45 -28.14
N GLY A 1126 -39.06 -0.66 -29.40
CA GLY A 1126 -40.08 -1.64 -29.76
C GLY A 1126 -41.52 -1.11 -29.65
N LEU A 1127 -42.47 -1.88 -30.22
CA LEU A 1127 -43.84 -1.44 -30.44
C LEU A 1127 -44.66 -1.24 -29.15
N SER A 1128 -44.38 -2.03 -28.11
CA SER A 1128 -45.03 -1.94 -26.79
C SER A 1128 -44.78 -0.59 -26.10
N CYS A 1129 -43.59 -0.01 -26.28
CA CYS A 1129 -43.24 1.31 -25.71
C CYS A 1129 -43.99 2.48 -26.37
N ILE A 1130 -44.64 2.27 -27.51
CA ILE A 1130 -45.46 3.28 -28.20
C ILE A 1130 -46.96 2.97 -28.23
N GLU A 1131 -47.38 1.80 -27.74
CA GLU A 1131 -48.78 1.35 -27.76
C GLU A 1131 -49.73 2.37 -27.10
N LYS A 1132 -49.33 2.94 -25.94
CA LYS A 1132 -50.05 4.03 -25.26
C LYS A 1132 -50.24 5.27 -26.13
N TYR A 1133 -49.28 5.61 -26.99
CA TYR A 1133 -49.39 6.76 -27.90
C TYR A 1133 -50.24 6.43 -29.13
N ILE A 1134 -50.13 5.20 -29.66
CA ILE A 1134 -50.99 4.68 -30.73
C ILE A 1134 -52.46 4.73 -30.30
N ASP A 1135 -52.76 4.26 -29.08
CA ASP A 1135 -54.09 4.28 -28.47
C ASP A 1135 -54.70 5.69 -28.39
N ILE A 1136 -53.90 6.69 -28.00
CA ILE A 1136 -54.33 8.09 -27.92
C ILE A 1136 -54.61 8.65 -29.32
N LEU A 1137 -53.74 8.37 -30.30
CA LEU A 1137 -53.93 8.79 -31.68
C LEU A 1137 -55.17 8.14 -32.33
N ASP A 1138 -55.45 6.88 -32.00
CA ASP A 1138 -56.62 6.14 -32.51
C ASP A 1138 -57.93 6.69 -31.93
N LYS A 1139 -57.98 6.89 -30.61
CA LYS A 1139 -59.09 7.57 -29.90
C LYS A 1139 -59.30 9.02 -30.36
N LYS A 1140 -58.29 9.66 -30.95
CA LYS A 1140 -58.34 11.00 -31.57
C LYS A 1140 -58.49 10.96 -33.10
N PHE A 1141 -58.79 9.79 -33.67
CA PHE A 1141 -59.03 9.55 -35.11
C PHE A 1141 -57.90 9.98 -36.06
N LYS A 1142 -56.63 9.93 -35.61
CA LYS A 1142 -55.44 10.32 -36.39
C LYS A 1142 -54.95 9.21 -37.34
N THR A 1143 -55.88 8.58 -38.07
CA THR A 1143 -55.64 7.38 -38.90
C THR A 1143 -54.57 7.57 -39.98
N LYS A 1144 -54.46 8.77 -40.59
CA LYS A 1144 -53.41 9.09 -41.57
C LYS A 1144 -52.00 9.06 -40.96
N LEU A 1145 -51.87 9.58 -39.74
CA LEU A 1145 -50.61 9.57 -38.98
C LEU A 1145 -50.26 8.14 -38.54
N LEU A 1146 -51.24 7.39 -38.02
CA LEU A 1146 -51.07 5.99 -37.60
C LEU A 1146 -50.56 5.06 -38.71
N LYS A 1147 -51.12 5.15 -39.92
CA LYS A 1147 -50.62 4.41 -41.10
C LYS A 1147 -49.15 4.74 -41.41
N THR A 1148 -48.80 6.03 -41.33
CA THR A 1148 -47.43 6.51 -41.59
C THR A 1148 -46.45 5.98 -40.55
N ILE A 1149 -46.85 5.92 -39.27
CA ILE A 1149 -46.04 5.36 -38.19
C ILE A 1149 -45.81 3.86 -38.38
N TYR A 1150 -46.87 3.07 -38.58
CA TYR A 1150 -46.76 1.61 -38.75
C TYR A 1150 -45.90 1.23 -39.97
N ALA A 1151 -46.17 1.83 -41.13
CA ALA A 1151 -45.36 1.59 -42.33
C ALA A 1151 -43.88 1.99 -42.13
N GLY A 1152 -43.67 3.15 -41.50
CA GLY A 1152 -42.34 3.66 -41.16
C GLY A 1152 -41.55 2.73 -40.23
N ILE A 1153 -42.19 2.13 -39.23
CA ILE A 1153 -41.56 1.18 -38.29
C ILE A 1153 -41.17 -0.12 -39.00
N HIS A 1154 -42.05 -0.68 -39.83
CA HIS A 1154 -41.78 -1.92 -40.59
C HIS A 1154 -40.87 -1.73 -41.83
N ASN A 1155 -40.36 -0.52 -42.09
CA ASN A 1155 -39.57 -0.17 -43.30
C ASN A 1155 -40.32 -0.45 -44.62
N LYS A 1156 -41.66 -0.37 -44.61
CA LYS A 1156 -42.53 -0.68 -45.74
C LYS A 1156 -43.18 0.59 -46.30
N SER A 1157 -43.74 0.52 -47.51
CA SER A 1157 -44.61 1.58 -48.04
C SER A 1157 -45.93 1.61 -47.26
N VAL A 1158 -46.60 2.77 -47.23
CA VAL A 1158 -48.01 2.84 -46.77
C VAL A 1158 -48.94 2.08 -47.73
N GLU A 1159 -48.50 1.88 -48.97
CA GLU A 1159 -49.21 1.15 -50.04
C GLU A 1159 -48.85 -0.35 -50.10
N ASP A 1160 -48.05 -0.85 -49.16
CA ASP A 1160 -47.67 -2.26 -49.04
C ASP A 1160 -48.88 -3.17 -48.77
N GLU A 1161 -48.99 -4.29 -49.50
CA GLU A 1161 -50.20 -5.12 -49.55
C GLU A 1161 -50.56 -5.75 -48.18
N ASP A 1162 -49.57 -6.28 -47.45
CA ASP A 1162 -49.77 -6.82 -46.10
C ASP A 1162 -50.27 -5.75 -45.12
N LEU A 1163 -49.69 -4.54 -45.20
CA LEU A 1163 -50.10 -3.41 -44.36
C LEU A 1163 -51.48 -2.87 -44.75
N GLN A 1164 -51.85 -2.90 -46.02
CA GLN A 1164 -53.19 -2.54 -46.49
C GLN A 1164 -54.26 -3.49 -45.94
N GLU A 1165 -53.98 -4.77 -45.76
CA GLU A 1165 -54.88 -5.69 -45.05
C GLU A 1165 -54.96 -5.37 -43.54
N PHE A 1166 -53.82 -5.14 -42.88
CA PHE A 1166 -53.80 -4.75 -41.47
C PHE A 1166 -54.55 -3.43 -41.20
N PHE A 1167 -54.39 -2.43 -42.08
CA PHE A 1167 -55.08 -1.14 -41.95
C PHE A 1167 -56.60 -1.24 -42.16
N LYS A 1168 -57.07 -2.19 -42.98
CA LYS A 1168 -58.51 -2.53 -43.08
C LYS A 1168 -59.00 -3.22 -41.80
N PHE A 1169 -58.24 -4.20 -41.28
CA PHE A 1169 -58.56 -4.90 -40.03
C PHE A 1169 -58.64 -3.94 -38.81
N LYS A 1170 -57.80 -2.90 -38.78
CA LYS A 1170 -57.83 -1.83 -37.78
C LYS A 1170 -58.84 -0.70 -38.09
N CYS A 1171 -59.66 -0.81 -39.14
CA CYS A 1171 -60.63 0.21 -39.56
C CYS A 1171 -60.02 1.61 -39.81
N TRP A 1172 -58.75 1.66 -40.23
CA TRP A 1172 -58.06 2.92 -40.53
C TRP A 1172 -58.24 3.37 -41.99
N ILE A 1173 -58.58 2.44 -42.90
CA ILE A 1173 -58.92 2.67 -44.32
C ILE A 1173 -60.42 2.47 -44.50
#